data_AF-A0A8T7M4Q5-F1
#
_entry.id   AF-A0A8T7M4Q5-F1
#
_cell.length_a   1.000
_cell.length_b   1.000
_cell.length_c   1.000
_cell.angle_alpha   90.00
_cell.angle_beta   90.00
_cell.angle_gamma   90.00
#
_symmetry.space_group_name_H-M   'P 1'
#
loop_
_entity.id
_entity.type
_entity.pdbx_description
1 polymer ?
#
loop_
_entity_poly.entity_id
_entity_poly.type
_entity_poly.pdbx_seq_one_letter_code
_entity_poly.pdbx_strand_id
1 'polypeptide(L)'
;MSAEHRAYLKAEGLAEEFIVRCGTLRYSQAGSIAGKIVQQFGEEIACRHPALLKVIAGSRSWWTIAGASDGLLFPAFSHTGIMLGIQLRKDRPQGRSDRYRWLSHGGLGGTPLSVFRVETKAQNSHHLIITEGFKKAAVASHNWQCHAISLAGVTAYRETELIEIIQQLAVSGISLAFDRDKHQNPRVREAEQKLLRLLAATFPQISLFSLNWDMPHSAVEETNSALLLPPSQETVFTPDPLKGLDDALKADAVFRFDLAISTGPRFVPALPPEALALNFGTATPLFTVEQARRQHRAILDRKIRCPDGTKTVITSTTGTGKSQAADEALATALLESTLEHRVLLVCPTKENIRERTRPDTLLGQAVAQGLAVIQRGRRLIDLNAPPASPEPEDCANPLALQAGSARHAAARFVCRDCPFGSEVNWQKAFPGQLRPFHCEIDGYLASRKLSRQARVVIATKEAYLNNSHELGRFEVVICDEELLPYLLESGITVDGEVLRGWREKIALTALYAPEWQKLLGIIETTLDTLSREEADCRAGRLVNAWPYLEQAALAVGEDLRSLAAWCQIQAAPPIAEMMLYEAFHFETPYRHNAKLNLPYRAAAALLRALTEENAGPPYAVKGPDGSFRLEIIEVRGHLVELLRHKTLVVLDSTVPPQLKMLFPELQEQHYAVPQHQWITQITGALYSKGDLYKATTRANISRAIRAFAGNGEKHLTVVPLRFEEGEEALELPESGQVEHWGLHRATNRFAGLDSLALVGHHLRPLDRIEAEVKALKAFLGEEQGVAQDSVQPRYQKLRLYNHLDRTGRSAGLWRQCHSDPAVQAAIEHDYASHIIQAIGRLRTALRSEQLPPARILILCNEPVGDLKIDELTTTGKIAINPAEKMNFSCESYEESSKNQGVVHGETKPDKERDSEPEMSLLQEETVDTQVKDPFWEDLPIAWALT
;
A
#
# COMPACT_ATOMS: atom_id res chain seq x y z
N MET A 1 -48.03 16.42 19.16
CA MET A 1 -46.89 17.20 18.61
C MET A 1 -47.36 18.63 18.33
N SER A 2 -46.49 19.65 18.50
CA SER A 2 -46.83 21.05 18.18
C SER A 2 -46.87 21.31 16.66
N ALA A 3 -47.60 22.34 16.23
CA ALA A 3 -47.67 22.74 14.82
C ALA A 3 -46.30 23.17 14.26
N GLU A 4 -45.53 23.90 15.05
CA GLU A 4 -44.17 24.36 14.70
C GLU A 4 -43.21 23.18 14.46
N HIS A 5 -43.19 22.18 15.36
CA HIS A 5 -42.36 20.99 15.17
C HIS A 5 -42.80 20.14 14.00
N ARG A 6 -44.11 20.02 13.77
CA ARG A 6 -44.63 19.33 12.58
C ARG A 6 -44.21 20.03 11.29
N ALA A 7 -44.33 21.36 11.23
CA ALA A 7 -43.89 22.15 10.09
C ALA A 7 -42.38 22.03 9.85
N TYR A 8 -41.59 22.08 10.93
CA TYR A 8 -40.14 21.84 10.88
C TYR A 8 -39.81 20.48 10.28
N LEU A 9 -40.41 19.39 10.76
CA LEU A 9 -40.14 18.05 10.24
C LEU A 9 -40.53 17.88 8.77
N LYS A 10 -41.63 18.51 8.32
CA LYS A 10 -42.02 18.52 6.91
C LYS A 10 -41.02 19.28 6.04
N ALA A 11 -40.57 20.46 6.50
CA ALA A 11 -39.54 21.24 5.79
C ALA A 11 -38.20 20.48 5.73
N GLU A 12 -37.95 19.60 6.69
CA GLU A 12 -36.78 18.73 6.72
C GLU A 12 -36.90 17.48 5.84
N GLY A 13 -38.02 17.29 5.13
CA GLY A 13 -38.22 16.20 4.19
C GLY A 13 -38.68 14.87 4.82
N LEU A 14 -39.08 14.85 6.09
CA LEU A 14 -39.60 13.63 6.70
C LEU A 14 -41.00 13.30 6.18
N ALA A 15 -41.22 12.03 5.85
CA ALA A 15 -42.53 11.51 5.49
C ALA A 15 -43.51 11.52 6.67
N GLU A 16 -44.80 11.69 6.37
CA GLU A 16 -45.84 11.82 7.40
C GLU A 16 -45.88 10.62 8.36
N GLU A 17 -45.59 9.41 7.85
CA GLU A 17 -45.51 8.16 8.62
C GLU A 17 -44.46 8.17 9.76
N PHE A 18 -43.38 8.94 9.61
CA PHE A 18 -42.37 9.13 10.67
C PHE A 18 -42.72 10.33 11.55
N ILE A 19 -43.30 11.37 10.97
CA ILE A 19 -43.74 12.57 11.69
C ILE A 19 -44.76 12.22 12.77
N VAL A 20 -45.72 11.34 12.48
CA VAL A 20 -46.74 10.93 13.46
C VAL A 20 -46.18 10.19 14.66
N ARG A 21 -44.97 9.61 14.55
CA ARG A 21 -44.27 8.93 15.64
C ARG A 21 -43.45 9.89 16.50
N CYS A 22 -43.21 11.12 16.03
CA CYS A 22 -42.45 12.13 16.76
C CYS A 22 -43.34 12.87 17.78
N GLY A 23 -42.70 13.43 18.80
CA GLY A 23 -43.39 14.08 19.92
C GLY A 23 -42.91 15.52 20.17
N THR A 24 -43.57 16.19 21.12
CA THR A 24 -43.10 17.46 21.65
C THR A 24 -43.17 17.38 23.16
N LEU A 25 -42.07 17.69 23.84
CA LEU A 25 -42.03 17.80 25.28
C LEU A 25 -41.95 19.27 25.65
N ARG A 26 -42.77 19.69 26.61
CA ARG A 26 -42.54 20.92 27.36
C ARG A 26 -42.02 20.55 28.73
N TYR A 27 -40.96 21.21 29.17
CA TYR A 27 -40.35 20.97 30.48
C TYR A 27 -41.38 21.07 31.61
N SER A 28 -42.29 22.05 31.53
CA SER A 28 -43.38 22.26 32.49
C SER A 28 -44.35 21.07 32.60
N GLN A 29 -44.40 20.19 31.61
CA GLN A 29 -45.27 19.01 31.59
C GLN A 29 -44.57 17.75 32.12
N ALA A 30 -43.24 17.75 32.26
CA ALA A 30 -42.46 16.56 32.60
C ALA A 30 -42.93 15.89 33.90
N GLY A 31 -43.19 16.68 34.95
CA GLY A 31 -43.67 16.15 36.23
C GLY A 31 -45.08 15.57 36.17
N SER A 32 -45.99 16.20 35.42
CA SER A 32 -47.36 15.68 35.25
C SER A 32 -47.37 14.39 34.44
N ILE A 33 -46.55 14.31 33.38
CA ILE A 33 -46.42 13.09 32.56
C ILE A 33 -45.81 11.97 33.40
N ALA A 34 -44.70 12.22 34.10
CA ALA A 34 -44.07 11.23 34.97
C ALA A 34 -45.03 10.74 36.06
N GLY A 35 -45.79 11.64 36.69
CA GLY A 35 -46.81 11.28 37.67
C GLY A 35 -47.90 10.37 37.12
N LYS A 36 -48.39 10.61 35.90
CA LYS A 36 -49.38 9.74 35.24
C LYS A 36 -48.82 8.35 34.93
N ILE A 37 -47.57 8.28 34.46
CA ILE A 37 -46.90 7.00 34.18
C ILE A 37 -46.72 6.21 35.48
N VAL A 38 -46.24 6.85 36.54
CA VAL A 38 -46.09 6.23 37.87
C VAL A 38 -47.44 5.76 38.43
N GLN A 39 -48.51 6.56 38.26
CA GLN A 39 -49.84 6.17 38.69
C GLN A 39 -50.36 4.95 37.93
N GLN A 40 -50.03 4.83 36.64
CA GLN A 40 -50.48 3.73 35.79
C GLN A 40 -49.70 2.43 36.03
N PHE A 41 -48.39 2.52 36.25
CA PHE A 41 -47.49 1.35 36.30
C PHE A 41 -46.90 1.06 37.69
N GLY A 42 -47.12 1.94 38.67
CA GLY A 42 -46.61 1.82 40.03
C GLY A 42 -45.20 2.40 40.23
N GLU A 43 -44.88 2.78 41.48
CA GLU A 43 -43.58 3.39 41.82
C GLU A 43 -42.41 2.42 41.63
N GLU A 44 -42.60 1.12 41.88
CA GLU A 44 -41.54 0.12 41.76
C GLU A 44 -41.03 -0.01 40.32
N ILE A 45 -41.93 -0.08 39.34
CA ILE A 45 -41.59 -0.10 37.92
C ILE A 45 -40.98 1.24 37.50
N ALA A 46 -41.56 2.35 37.97
CA ALA A 46 -41.07 3.68 37.65
C ALA A 46 -39.63 3.94 38.14
N CYS A 47 -39.27 3.45 39.33
CA CYS A 47 -37.91 3.54 39.88
C CYS A 47 -36.86 2.84 39.01
N ARG A 48 -37.27 1.84 38.22
CA ARG A 48 -36.38 1.05 37.34
C ARG A 48 -36.33 1.60 35.91
N HIS A 49 -37.19 2.56 35.56
CA HIS A 49 -37.31 3.07 34.21
C HIS A 49 -36.28 4.18 33.95
N PRO A 50 -35.42 4.08 32.91
CA PRO A 50 -34.28 4.98 32.72
C PRO A 50 -34.65 6.45 32.53
N ALA A 51 -35.85 6.73 32.02
CA ALA A 51 -36.34 8.09 31.78
C ALA A 51 -37.08 8.72 32.96
N LEU A 52 -37.41 7.97 34.02
CA LEU A 52 -38.20 8.49 35.14
C LEU A 52 -37.29 8.72 36.35
N LEU A 53 -37.40 9.91 36.94
CA LEU A 53 -36.56 10.31 38.08
C LEU A 53 -37.45 10.73 39.24
N LYS A 54 -37.25 10.12 40.41
CA LYS A 54 -37.80 10.60 41.68
C LYS A 54 -36.82 11.60 42.28
N VAL A 55 -37.17 12.88 42.24
CA VAL A 55 -36.37 13.96 42.84
C VAL A 55 -36.79 14.11 44.29
N ILE A 56 -35.82 14.01 45.20
CA ILE A 56 -36.01 14.23 46.64
C ILE A 56 -35.26 15.51 47.00
N ALA A 57 -35.99 16.54 47.42
CA ALA A 57 -35.43 17.82 47.86
C ALA A 57 -36.01 18.17 49.24
N GLY A 58 -35.24 17.90 50.29
CA GLY A 58 -35.69 18.03 51.67
C GLY A 58 -36.84 17.06 52.00
N SER A 59 -37.97 17.57 52.48
CA SER A 59 -39.17 16.78 52.77
C SER A 59 -40.09 16.54 51.56
N ARG A 60 -39.76 17.10 50.40
CA ARG A 60 -40.56 16.96 49.17
C ARG A 60 -39.96 15.91 48.27
N SER A 61 -40.81 15.02 47.73
CA SER A 61 -40.44 14.13 46.64
C SER A 61 -41.45 14.26 45.50
N TRP A 62 -40.97 14.28 44.26
CA TRP A 62 -41.82 14.27 43.07
C TRP A 62 -41.15 13.50 41.94
N TRP A 63 -41.99 13.00 41.03
CA TRP A 63 -41.56 12.33 39.82
C TRP A 63 -41.38 13.32 38.67
N THR A 64 -40.36 13.14 37.86
CA THR A 64 -40.10 13.91 36.65
C THR A 64 -39.45 13.05 35.57
N ILE A 65 -39.29 13.59 34.37
CA ILE A 65 -38.59 12.94 33.27
C ILE A 65 -37.12 13.39 33.28
N ALA A 66 -36.21 12.43 33.31
CA ALA A 66 -34.77 12.67 33.24
C ALA A 66 -34.39 13.33 31.90
N GLY A 67 -33.54 14.37 31.97
CA GLY A 67 -33.08 15.08 30.77
C GLY A 67 -34.14 15.95 30.07
N ALA A 68 -35.33 16.11 30.66
CA ALA A 68 -36.42 16.91 30.08
C ALA A 68 -36.02 18.36 29.78
N SER A 69 -36.53 18.87 28.66
CA SER A 69 -36.40 20.24 28.18
C SER A 69 -37.60 20.54 27.26
N ASP A 70 -37.83 21.80 26.95
CA ASP A 70 -38.65 22.15 25.78
C ASP A 70 -37.92 21.65 24.51
N GLY A 71 -38.61 20.81 23.73
CA GLY A 71 -37.96 20.14 22.61
C GLY A 71 -38.85 19.22 21.78
N LEU A 72 -38.29 18.84 20.63
CA LEU A 72 -38.80 17.82 19.72
C LEU A 72 -38.30 16.43 20.13
N LEU A 73 -39.20 15.45 20.17
CA LEU A 73 -38.90 14.07 20.57
C LEU A 73 -38.80 13.17 19.33
N PHE A 74 -37.68 12.45 19.24
CA PHE A 74 -37.42 11.40 18.27
C PHE A 74 -37.42 10.03 18.97
N PRO A 75 -38.37 9.14 18.67
CA PRO A 75 -38.35 7.79 19.22
C PRO A 75 -37.25 6.95 18.55
N ALA A 76 -36.56 6.12 19.31
CA ALA A 76 -35.66 5.09 18.78
C ALA A 76 -36.35 3.74 18.81
N PHE A 77 -36.31 3.01 17.70
CA PHE A 77 -36.97 1.71 17.56
C PHE A 77 -35.98 0.58 17.32
N SER A 78 -36.26 -0.60 17.89
CA SER A 78 -35.59 -1.85 17.55
C SER A 78 -35.95 -2.31 16.13
N HIS A 79 -35.24 -3.32 15.63
CA HIS A 79 -35.59 -4.00 14.37
C HIS A 79 -36.96 -4.69 14.40
N THR A 80 -37.53 -4.93 15.59
CA THR A 80 -38.89 -5.47 15.81
C THR A 80 -39.96 -4.39 15.99
N GLY A 81 -39.60 -3.11 15.95
CA GLY A 81 -40.53 -1.99 16.11
C GLY A 81 -40.83 -1.62 17.57
N ILE A 82 -40.10 -2.18 18.54
CA ILE A 82 -40.23 -1.83 19.96
C ILE A 82 -39.49 -0.51 20.22
N MET A 83 -40.11 0.42 20.94
CA MET A 83 -39.45 1.67 21.33
C MET A 83 -38.39 1.40 22.39
N LEU A 84 -37.13 1.72 22.08
CA LEU A 84 -35.96 1.51 22.96
C LEU A 84 -35.62 2.74 23.79
N GLY A 85 -36.01 3.93 23.33
CA GLY A 85 -35.71 5.18 24.00
C GLY A 85 -36.22 6.38 23.22
N ILE A 86 -36.02 7.56 23.79
CA ILE A 86 -36.43 8.83 23.17
C ILE A 86 -35.26 9.80 23.23
N GLN A 87 -34.87 10.31 22.06
CA GLN A 87 -33.91 11.38 21.92
C GLN A 87 -34.65 12.72 21.78
N LEU A 88 -34.31 13.68 22.63
CA LEU A 88 -34.85 15.03 22.62
C LEU A 88 -33.89 15.97 21.89
N ARG A 89 -34.41 16.74 20.93
CA ARG A 89 -33.75 17.92 20.35
C ARG A 89 -34.30 19.16 21.03
N LYS A 90 -33.43 19.93 21.68
CA LYS A 90 -33.86 21.14 22.40
C LYS A 90 -34.25 22.25 21.43
N ASP A 91 -35.28 23.00 21.80
CA ASP A 91 -35.71 24.18 21.02
C ASP A 91 -34.70 25.32 21.15
N ARG A 92 -34.07 25.45 22.32
CA ARG A 92 -33.10 26.50 22.65
C ARG A 92 -31.80 25.91 23.24
N PRO A 93 -30.94 25.30 22.42
CA PRO A 93 -29.68 24.72 22.89
C PRO A 93 -28.62 25.80 23.20
N GLN A 94 -27.77 25.57 24.21
CA GLN A 94 -26.69 26.51 24.59
C GLN A 94 -25.39 26.32 23.78
N GLY A 95 -25.38 25.40 22.81
CA GLY A 95 -24.23 25.09 21.96
C GLY A 95 -24.48 23.88 21.06
N ARG A 96 -23.49 23.52 20.20
CA ARG A 96 -23.62 22.36 19.30
C ARG A 96 -23.73 21.02 20.06
N SER A 97 -22.96 20.84 21.12
CA SER A 97 -22.97 19.63 21.96
C SER A 97 -24.21 19.51 22.87
N ASP A 98 -24.99 20.58 23.05
CA ASP A 98 -26.20 20.59 23.89
C ASP A 98 -27.50 20.42 23.08
N ARG A 99 -27.38 20.19 21.76
CA ARG A 99 -28.51 20.17 20.82
C ARG A 99 -29.41 18.95 20.98
N TYR A 100 -28.83 17.77 21.19
CA TYR A 100 -29.54 16.51 21.35
C TYR A 100 -29.22 15.87 22.70
N ARG A 101 -30.21 15.21 23.30
CA ARG A 101 -30.09 14.55 24.61
C ARG A 101 -31.03 13.35 24.70
N TRP A 102 -30.56 12.23 25.24
CA TRP A 102 -31.43 11.11 25.58
C TRP A 102 -32.23 11.41 26.86
N LEU A 103 -33.51 11.03 26.87
CA LEU A 103 -34.32 11.06 28.09
C LEU A 103 -33.91 9.89 28.99
N SER A 104 -32.81 10.05 29.72
CA SER A 104 -32.29 9.04 30.65
C SER A 104 -31.49 9.66 31.80
N HIS A 105 -31.30 8.90 32.90
CA HIS A 105 -30.39 9.27 34.00
C HIS A 105 -29.31 8.19 34.26
N GLY A 106 -28.25 8.60 34.97
CA GLY A 106 -26.97 7.88 35.09
C GLY A 106 -27.08 6.39 35.44
N GLY A 107 -26.39 5.56 34.65
CA GLY A 107 -26.19 4.13 34.89
C GLY A 107 -27.29 3.19 34.36
N LEU A 108 -28.48 3.69 34.04
CA LEU A 108 -29.62 2.86 33.61
C LEU A 108 -29.99 2.99 32.13
N GLY A 109 -29.43 3.97 31.41
CA GLY A 109 -29.72 4.23 29.99
C GLY A 109 -28.49 4.08 29.09
N GLY A 110 -28.70 3.56 27.87
CA GLY A 110 -27.70 3.51 26.81
C GLY A 110 -28.02 4.46 25.64
N THR A 111 -27.21 4.36 24.58
CA THR A 111 -27.45 5.03 23.28
C THR A 111 -27.94 3.98 22.29
N PRO A 112 -29.26 3.68 22.23
CA PRO A 112 -29.78 2.62 21.37
C PRO A 112 -29.66 2.99 19.90
N LEU A 113 -29.53 1.97 19.06
CA LEU A 113 -29.63 2.11 17.60
C LEU A 113 -31.10 2.25 17.21
N SER A 114 -31.41 3.25 16.37
CA SER A 114 -32.77 3.37 15.80
C SER A 114 -32.81 2.75 14.42
N VAL A 115 -33.67 1.74 14.25
CA VAL A 115 -33.82 0.97 13.01
C VAL A 115 -35.07 1.43 12.26
N PHE A 116 -34.90 1.78 10.99
CA PHE A 116 -35.96 2.08 10.03
C PHE A 116 -36.08 0.90 9.08
N ARG A 117 -37.07 0.05 9.34
CA ARG A 117 -37.31 -1.15 8.55
C ARG A 117 -38.35 -0.87 7.47
N VAL A 118 -38.01 -1.18 6.22
CA VAL A 118 -38.95 -1.18 5.10
C VAL A 118 -39.62 -2.56 4.95
N GLU A 119 -40.76 -2.60 4.27
CA GLU A 119 -41.42 -3.86 3.95
C GLU A 119 -40.56 -4.72 3.02
N THR A 120 -40.64 -6.04 3.11
CA THR A 120 -39.81 -6.98 2.32
C THR A 120 -39.97 -6.79 0.80
N LYS A 121 -41.11 -6.25 0.35
CA LYS A 121 -41.41 -5.94 -1.06
C LYS A 121 -40.98 -4.54 -1.52
N ALA A 122 -40.40 -3.73 -0.63
CA ALA A 122 -39.87 -2.41 -0.99
C ALA A 122 -38.69 -2.56 -1.98
N GLN A 123 -38.52 -1.57 -2.86
CA GLN A 123 -37.60 -1.66 -4.01
C GLN A 123 -36.17 -2.05 -3.63
N ASN A 124 -35.67 -1.52 -2.51
CA ASN A 124 -34.30 -1.75 -2.04
C ASN A 124 -34.29 -2.39 -0.64
N SER A 125 -35.23 -3.28 -0.34
CA SER A 125 -35.31 -3.99 0.95
C SER A 125 -34.10 -4.90 1.23
N HIS A 126 -33.26 -5.17 0.24
CA HIS A 126 -32.01 -5.91 0.41
C HIS A 126 -30.82 -5.02 0.84
N HIS A 127 -31.00 -3.70 0.91
CA HIS A 127 -29.92 -2.75 1.21
C HIS A 127 -30.13 -2.02 2.54
N LEU A 128 -29.03 -1.75 3.25
CA LEU A 128 -29.02 -1.02 4.52
C LEU A 128 -28.15 0.23 4.43
N ILE A 129 -28.64 1.34 4.97
CA ILE A 129 -27.86 2.56 5.13
C ILE A 129 -27.60 2.84 6.61
N ILE A 130 -26.34 3.08 6.96
CA ILE A 130 -25.96 3.49 8.31
C ILE A 130 -25.49 4.94 8.25
N THR A 131 -26.16 5.81 9.00
CA THR A 131 -25.90 7.26 9.00
C THR A 131 -26.10 7.87 10.39
N GLU A 132 -25.64 9.10 10.56
CA GLU A 132 -25.75 9.84 11.82
C GLU A 132 -27.06 10.62 11.93
N GLY A 133 -27.78 10.39 13.03
CA GLY A 133 -28.97 11.17 13.39
C GLY A 133 -30.27 10.64 12.79
N PHE A 134 -31.35 10.80 13.54
CA PHE A 134 -32.65 10.19 13.24
C PHE A 134 -33.22 10.65 11.90
N LYS A 135 -33.18 11.97 11.64
CA LYS A 135 -33.73 12.57 10.41
C LYS A 135 -33.12 11.96 9.14
N LYS A 136 -31.79 11.84 9.11
CA LYS A 136 -31.06 11.38 7.92
C LYS A 136 -31.43 9.94 7.59
N ALA A 137 -31.44 9.07 8.60
CA ALA A 137 -31.84 7.68 8.43
C ALA A 137 -33.32 7.56 7.99
N ALA A 138 -34.22 8.36 8.56
CA ALA A 138 -35.65 8.37 8.19
C ALA A 138 -35.87 8.81 6.73
N VAL A 139 -35.22 9.92 6.33
CA VAL A 139 -35.33 10.47 4.96
C VAL A 139 -34.70 9.51 3.95
N ALA A 140 -33.53 8.96 4.24
CA ALA A 140 -32.87 7.97 3.39
C ALA A 140 -33.72 6.71 3.21
N SER A 141 -34.28 6.17 4.30
CA SER A 141 -35.13 4.98 4.24
C SER A 141 -36.39 5.22 3.40
N HIS A 142 -37.02 6.40 3.53
CA HIS A 142 -38.20 6.76 2.74
C HIS A 142 -37.87 6.94 1.25
N ASN A 143 -36.86 7.75 0.94
CA ASN A 143 -36.55 8.12 -0.44
C ASN A 143 -35.98 6.94 -1.24
N TRP A 144 -35.15 6.11 -0.60
CA TRP A 144 -34.51 4.97 -1.26
C TRP A 144 -35.21 3.64 -1.03
N GLN A 145 -36.30 3.61 -0.25
CA GLN A 145 -37.06 2.37 0.01
C GLN A 145 -36.16 1.23 0.50
N CYS A 146 -35.19 1.56 1.37
CA CYS A 146 -34.19 0.65 1.94
C CYS A 146 -34.20 0.68 3.47
N HIS A 147 -33.57 -0.31 4.10
CA HIS A 147 -33.35 -0.27 5.54
C HIS A 147 -32.42 0.89 5.91
N ALA A 148 -32.62 1.49 7.08
CA ALA A 148 -31.65 2.45 7.62
C ALA A 148 -31.44 2.28 9.13
N ILE A 149 -30.22 2.52 9.59
CA ILE A 149 -29.84 2.58 11.01
C ILE A 149 -29.31 3.97 11.31
N SER A 150 -29.85 4.58 12.36
CA SER A 150 -29.38 5.85 12.89
C SER A 150 -28.42 5.64 14.05
N LEU A 151 -27.24 6.25 13.95
CA LEU A 151 -26.28 6.41 15.04
C LEU A 151 -26.50 7.76 15.73
N ALA A 152 -26.44 7.82 17.07
CA ALA A 152 -26.52 9.11 17.78
C ALA A 152 -25.26 9.98 17.62
N GLY A 153 -24.18 9.36 17.13
CA GLY A 153 -22.93 9.95 16.67
C GLY A 153 -22.05 8.83 16.11
N VAL A 154 -21.06 9.15 15.27
CA VAL A 154 -20.25 8.14 14.53
C VAL A 154 -19.61 7.02 15.36
N THR A 155 -19.39 7.21 16.65
CA THR A 155 -18.78 6.22 17.56
C THR A 155 -19.72 5.76 18.68
N ALA A 156 -20.94 6.30 18.75
CA ALA A 156 -21.85 6.11 19.87
C ALA A 156 -22.84 4.96 19.62
N TYR A 157 -22.33 3.73 19.57
CA TYR A 157 -23.12 2.50 19.42
C TYR A 157 -22.40 1.30 20.05
N ARG A 158 -23.14 0.22 20.33
CA ARG A 158 -22.58 -1.08 20.74
C ARG A 158 -22.39 -1.97 19.51
N GLU A 159 -21.19 -2.51 19.35
CA GLU A 159 -20.84 -3.32 18.17
C GLU A 159 -21.70 -4.60 18.09
N THR A 160 -21.94 -5.28 19.21
CA THR A 160 -22.79 -6.48 19.28
C THR A 160 -24.24 -6.19 18.87
N GLU A 161 -24.83 -5.11 19.39
CA GLU A 161 -26.19 -4.67 19.06
C GLU A 161 -26.32 -4.36 17.57
N LEU A 162 -25.32 -3.71 16.97
CA LEU A 162 -25.31 -3.42 15.54
C LEU A 162 -25.26 -4.71 14.69
N ILE A 163 -24.41 -5.65 15.07
CA ILE A 163 -24.23 -6.93 14.39
C ILE A 163 -25.53 -7.75 14.44
N GLU A 164 -26.15 -7.87 15.61
CA GLU A 164 -27.42 -8.59 15.78
C GLU A 164 -28.52 -7.98 14.91
N ILE A 165 -28.64 -6.65 14.88
CA ILE A 165 -29.62 -5.97 14.03
C ILE A 165 -29.37 -6.27 12.54
N ILE A 166 -28.13 -6.20 12.08
CA ILE A 166 -27.78 -6.47 10.67
C ILE A 166 -28.13 -7.92 10.29
N GLN A 167 -27.86 -8.88 11.17
CA GLN A 167 -28.23 -10.29 10.97
C GLN A 167 -29.76 -10.46 10.81
N GLN A 168 -30.54 -9.75 11.62
CA GLN A 168 -32.01 -9.83 11.60
C GLN A 168 -32.64 -9.14 10.39
N LEU A 169 -31.97 -8.15 9.80
CA LEU A 169 -32.45 -7.46 8.60
C LEU A 169 -32.21 -8.27 7.31
N ALA A 170 -31.34 -9.30 7.35
CA ALA A 170 -31.03 -10.17 6.21
C ALA A 170 -30.64 -9.40 4.94
N VAL A 171 -29.87 -8.34 5.10
CA VAL A 171 -29.43 -7.47 4.00
C VAL A 171 -28.20 -8.02 3.30
N SER A 172 -27.97 -7.49 2.12
CA SER A 172 -27.00 -7.96 1.15
C SER A 172 -26.02 -6.87 0.71
N GLY A 173 -26.39 -5.60 0.97
CA GLY A 173 -25.52 -4.43 0.86
C GLY A 173 -25.68 -3.50 2.06
N ILE A 174 -24.59 -2.85 2.46
CA ILE A 174 -24.54 -1.81 3.49
C ILE A 174 -23.77 -0.61 2.96
N SER A 175 -24.36 0.58 3.07
CA SER A 175 -23.68 1.85 2.80
C SER A 175 -23.53 2.68 4.07
N LEU A 176 -22.29 3.10 4.37
CA LEU A 176 -22.04 4.12 5.38
C LEU A 176 -22.16 5.51 4.75
N ALA A 177 -23.06 6.33 5.29
CA ALA A 177 -23.36 7.66 4.79
C ALA A 177 -23.13 8.70 5.90
N PHE A 178 -21.87 8.85 6.32
CA PHE A 178 -21.45 9.87 7.29
C PHE A 178 -21.28 11.23 6.62
N ASP A 179 -21.39 12.31 7.41
CA ASP A 179 -21.38 13.67 6.89
C ASP A 179 -20.10 14.01 6.13
N ARG A 180 -20.21 14.93 5.17
CA ARG A 180 -19.11 15.35 4.28
C ARG A 180 -17.93 15.96 5.04
N ASP A 181 -18.14 16.37 6.28
CA ASP A 181 -17.04 16.85 7.14
C ASP A 181 -15.99 15.76 7.44
N LYS A 182 -16.21 14.48 7.10
CA LYS A 182 -15.17 13.44 7.08
C LYS A 182 -13.92 13.80 6.26
N HIS A 183 -14.03 14.67 5.25
CA HIS A 183 -12.87 15.13 4.49
C HIS A 183 -11.98 16.10 5.26
N GLN A 184 -12.50 16.73 6.32
CA GLN A 184 -11.80 17.75 7.11
C GLN A 184 -11.65 17.36 8.59
N ASN A 185 -12.45 16.40 9.07
CA ASN A 185 -12.48 15.94 10.45
C ASN A 185 -11.96 14.49 10.55
N PRO A 186 -10.69 14.28 10.96
CA PRO A 186 -10.07 12.96 11.05
C PRO A 186 -10.87 11.98 11.92
N ARG A 187 -11.55 12.46 12.97
CA ARG A 187 -12.31 11.60 13.88
C ARG A 187 -13.50 10.91 13.20
N VAL A 188 -14.18 11.61 12.29
CA VAL A 188 -15.32 11.07 11.53
C VAL A 188 -14.81 10.05 10.51
N ARG A 189 -13.70 10.35 9.84
CA ARG A 189 -13.03 9.43 8.90
C ARG A 189 -12.54 8.16 9.59
N GLU A 190 -11.91 8.28 10.75
CA GLU A 190 -11.45 7.13 11.54
C GLU A 190 -12.62 6.28 12.03
N ALA A 191 -13.72 6.89 12.46
CA ALA A 191 -14.92 6.19 12.87
C ALA A 191 -15.58 5.43 11.71
N GLU A 192 -15.66 6.05 10.51
CA GLU A 192 -16.14 5.39 9.29
C GLU A 192 -15.27 4.18 8.95
N GLN A 193 -13.94 4.35 8.93
CA GLN A 193 -13.01 3.26 8.65
C GLN A 193 -13.08 2.14 9.69
N LYS A 194 -13.21 2.48 10.97
CA LYS A 194 -13.37 1.49 12.04
C LYS A 194 -14.63 0.67 11.84
N LEU A 195 -15.75 1.33 11.54
CA LEU A 195 -17.02 0.65 11.31
C LEU A 195 -16.97 -0.23 10.04
N LEU A 196 -16.37 0.25 8.95
CA LEU A 196 -16.18 -0.55 7.75
C LEU A 196 -15.37 -1.83 8.01
N ARG A 197 -14.28 -1.73 8.78
CA ARG A 197 -13.46 -2.90 9.16
C ARG A 197 -14.26 -3.88 10.02
N LEU A 198 -15.05 -3.39 10.98
CA LEU A 198 -15.92 -4.22 11.81
C LEU A 198 -16.94 -4.98 10.93
N LEU A 199 -17.60 -4.27 10.03
CA LEU A 199 -18.61 -4.85 9.14
C LEU A 199 -18.00 -5.84 8.16
N ALA A 200 -16.82 -5.55 7.60
CA ALA A 200 -16.14 -6.46 6.68
C ALA A 200 -15.68 -7.75 7.38
N ALA A 201 -15.18 -7.62 8.61
CA ALA A 201 -14.77 -8.77 9.41
C ALA A 201 -15.98 -9.64 9.82
N THR A 202 -17.11 -9.01 10.15
CA THR A 202 -18.28 -9.71 10.67
C THR A 202 -19.19 -10.27 9.57
N PHE A 203 -19.31 -9.54 8.45
CA PHE A 203 -20.21 -9.83 7.35
C PHE A 203 -19.48 -9.86 6.00
N PRO A 204 -18.53 -10.79 5.80
CA PRO A 204 -17.79 -10.90 4.54
C PRO A 204 -18.67 -11.21 3.33
N GLN A 205 -19.93 -11.61 3.54
CA GLN A 205 -20.93 -11.86 2.51
C GLN A 205 -21.74 -10.63 2.08
N ILE A 206 -21.65 -9.52 2.80
CA ILE A 206 -22.44 -8.30 2.56
C ILE A 206 -21.55 -7.28 1.84
N SER A 207 -22.07 -6.68 0.76
CA SER A 207 -21.33 -5.64 0.02
C SER A 207 -21.27 -4.35 0.84
N LEU A 208 -20.08 -3.76 1.01
CA LEU A 208 -19.89 -2.56 1.85
C LEU A 208 -19.46 -1.35 1.01
N PHE A 209 -20.16 -0.23 1.21
CA PHE A 209 -19.92 1.02 0.48
C PHE A 209 -19.70 2.19 1.45
N SER A 210 -18.78 3.10 1.11
CA SER A 210 -18.76 4.46 1.61
C SER A 210 -19.56 5.31 0.64
N LEU A 211 -20.61 5.96 1.12
CA LEU A 211 -21.45 6.84 0.33
C LEU A 211 -20.86 8.25 0.36
N ASN A 212 -20.66 8.81 -0.83
CA ASN A 212 -20.21 10.18 -1.05
C ASN A 212 -21.19 10.89 -1.99
N TRP A 213 -21.21 12.22 -1.99
CA TRP A 213 -22.12 12.99 -2.84
C TRP A 213 -21.53 14.35 -3.23
N ASP A 214 -21.88 14.80 -4.43
CA ASP A 214 -21.45 16.09 -5.01
C ASP A 214 -22.61 16.82 -5.71
N MET A 215 -22.45 18.12 -6.00
CA MET A 215 -23.43 18.88 -6.77
C MET A 215 -23.53 18.33 -8.20
N PRO A 216 -24.73 18.34 -8.82
CA PRO A 216 -24.85 18.04 -10.25
C PRO A 216 -24.03 19.04 -11.09
N HIS A 217 -23.36 18.55 -12.14
CA HIS A 217 -22.46 19.34 -13.00
C HIS A 217 -23.10 20.62 -13.56
N SER A 218 -24.42 20.63 -13.79
CA SER A 218 -25.18 21.79 -14.26
C SER A 218 -25.25 22.94 -13.24
N ALA A 219 -25.18 22.67 -11.93
CA ALA A 219 -25.24 23.68 -10.89
C ALA A 219 -23.87 24.31 -10.57
N VAL A 220 -22.77 23.65 -10.97
CA VAL A 220 -21.39 24.14 -10.80
C VAL A 220 -21.10 25.30 -11.75
N GLU A 221 -21.73 25.33 -12.93
CA GLU A 221 -21.58 26.43 -13.91
C GLU A 221 -22.29 27.72 -13.46
N GLU A 222 -23.44 27.62 -12.79
CA GLU A 222 -24.14 28.79 -12.21
C GLU A 222 -23.42 29.36 -10.99
N THR A 223 -22.84 28.52 -10.13
CA THR A 223 -22.11 28.97 -8.93
C THR A 223 -20.76 29.62 -9.27
N ASN A 224 -20.08 29.17 -10.33
CA ASN A 224 -18.85 29.81 -10.79
C ASN A 224 -19.08 31.21 -11.38
N SER A 225 -20.29 31.52 -11.86
CA SER A 225 -20.65 32.84 -12.37
C SER A 225 -20.80 33.90 -11.26
N ALA A 226 -21.04 33.47 -10.01
CA ALA A 226 -21.18 34.35 -8.84
C ALA A 226 -19.84 34.66 -8.12
N LEU A 227 -18.75 33.95 -8.46
CA LEU A 227 -17.44 34.05 -7.79
C LEU A 227 -16.46 35.06 -8.44
N LEU A 228 -16.91 35.85 -9.42
CA LEU A 228 -16.12 36.87 -10.12
C LEU A 228 -16.28 38.30 -9.56
N LEU A 229 -16.46 38.47 -8.24
CA LEU A 229 -16.35 39.77 -7.59
C LEU A 229 -15.21 39.79 -6.56
N PRO A 230 -14.45 40.89 -6.44
CA PRO A 230 -13.26 40.97 -5.59
C PRO A 230 -13.63 40.89 -4.10
N PRO A 231 -12.69 40.43 -3.23
CA PRO A 231 -13.01 40.13 -1.85
C PRO A 231 -13.16 41.41 -1.03
N SER A 232 -14.40 41.81 -0.75
CA SER A 232 -14.70 42.71 0.37
C SER A 232 -14.77 41.90 1.67
N GLN A 233 -14.09 42.41 2.68
CA GLN A 233 -13.92 41.83 4.01
C GLN A 233 -15.26 41.49 4.69
N GLU A 234 -15.24 40.34 5.38
CA GLU A 234 -16.24 39.69 6.26
C GLU A 234 -16.76 38.36 5.68
N THR A 235 -16.03 37.29 5.97
CA THR A 235 -16.45 35.91 5.72
C THR A 235 -17.59 35.54 6.67
N VAL A 236 -18.80 35.91 6.29
CA VAL A 236 -20.02 35.28 6.82
C VAL A 236 -19.97 33.81 6.41
N PHE A 237 -19.89 32.91 7.38
CA PHE A 237 -19.94 31.45 7.17
C PHE A 237 -21.27 31.09 6.49
N THR A 238 -21.27 30.93 5.18
CA THR A 238 -22.39 30.30 4.47
C THR A 238 -22.38 28.80 4.76
N PRO A 239 -23.45 28.20 5.30
CA PRO A 239 -23.51 26.77 5.56
C PRO A 239 -23.38 25.99 4.24
N ASP A 240 -22.50 24.98 4.22
CA ASP A 240 -22.36 24.05 3.08
C ASP A 240 -23.72 23.39 2.78
N PRO A 241 -24.33 23.64 1.61
CA PRO A 241 -25.65 23.11 1.26
C PRO A 241 -25.67 21.59 1.05
N LEU A 242 -24.50 20.93 1.03
CA LEU A 242 -24.36 19.47 0.91
C LEU A 242 -23.73 18.84 2.16
N LYS A 243 -23.79 19.50 3.31
CA LYS A 243 -23.11 19.01 4.52
C LYS A 243 -23.61 17.62 4.95
N GLY A 244 -24.92 17.46 5.07
CA GLY A 244 -25.55 16.23 5.53
C GLY A 244 -26.22 15.44 4.41
N LEU A 245 -26.39 14.13 4.63
CA LEU A 245 -27.15 13.25 3.73
C LEU A 245 -28.58 13.76 3.45
N ASP A 246 -29.24 14.30 4.47
CA ASP A 246 -30.58 14.89 4.36
C ASP A 246 -30.58 16.16 3.48
N ASP A 247 -29.51 16.94 3.51
CA ASP A 247 -29.36 18.12 2.65
C ASP A 247 -29.07 17.71 1.19
N ALA A 248 -28.20 16.72 1.00
CA ALA A 248 -27.86 16.16 -0.32
C ALA A 248 -29.08 15.56 -1.03
N LEU A 249 -29.94 14.85 -0.29
CA LEU A 249 -31.19 14.28 -0.82
C LEU A 249 -32.21 15.36 -1.21
N LYS A 250 -32.21 16.52 -0.55
CA LYS A 250 -33.06 17.67 -0.92
C LYS A 250 -32.51 18.42 -2.13
N ALA A 251 -31.19 18.45 -2.28
CA ALA A 251 -30.48 19.18 -3.34
C ALA A 251 -30.31 18.38 -4.64
N ASP A 252 -30.90 17.18 -4.73
CA ASP A 252 -30.76 16.25 -5.87
C ASP A 252 -29.28 16.01 -6.23
N ALA A 253 -28.46 15.79 -5.21
CA ALA A 253 -27.02 15.59 -5.35
C ALA A 253 -26.71 14.31 -6.14
N VAL A 254 -25.55 14.28 -6.79
CA VAL A 254 -25.03 13.08 -7.43
C VAL A 254 -24.38 12.21 -6.37
N PHE A 255 -24.98 11.05 -6.09
CA PHE A 255 -24.49 10.08 -5.11
C PHE A 255 -23.49 9.10 -5.75
N ARG A 256 -22.37 8.87 -5.06
CA ARG A 256 -21.30 7.94 -5.44
C ARG A 256 -21.13 6.89 -4.34
N PHE A 257 -21.29 5.63 -4.72
CA PHE A 257 -21.10 4.48 -3.83
C PHE A 257 -19.69 3.94 -4.02
N ASP A 258 -18.76 4.46 -3.22
CA ASP A 258 -17.38 4.03 -3.28
C ASP A 258 -17.25 2.72 -2.50
N LEU A 259 -16.81 1.64 -3.15
CA LEU A 259 -16.63 0.35 -2.47
C LEU A 259 -15.62 0.55 -1.33
N ALA A 260 -16.08 0.39 -0.09
CA ALA A 260 -15.34 0.82 1.09
C ALA A 260 -14.10 -0.04 1.35
N ILE A 261 -14.15 -1.31 0.91
CA ILE A 261 -13.10 -2.31 1.10
C ILE A 261 -13.17 -3.25 -0.12
N SER A 262 -12.09 -3.32 -0.92
CA SER A 262 -11.89 -4.42 -1.86
C SER A 262 -11.45 -5.68 -1.11
N THR A 263 -12.37 -6.29 -0.38
CA THR A 263 -12.30 -7.74 -0.11
C THR A 263 -13.16 -8.40 -1.16
N GLY A 264 -12.62 -9.40 -1.84
CA GLY A 264 -13.26 -10.08 -2.98
C GLY A 264 -14.69 -10.62 -2.74
N PRO A 265 -15.29 -11.23 -3.78
CA PRO A 265 -16.72 -11.21 -4.03
C PRO A 265 -17.51 -12.18 -3.14
N ARG A 266 -18.74 -11.79 -2.74
CA ARG A 266 -19.79 -12.73 -2.35
C ARG A 266 -21.18 -12.26 -2.82
N PHE A 267 -21.97 -13.28 -3.18
CA PHE A 267 -23.25 -13.23 -3.89
C PHE A 267 -24.44 -12.79 -3.03
N VAL A 268 -25.27 -11.95 -3.63
CA VAL A 268 -26.65 -11.64 -3.24
C VAL A 268 -27.58 -12.21 -4.30
N PRO A 269 -28.63 -12.98 -3.96
CA PRO A 269 -29.65 -13.36 -4.92
C PRO A 269 -30.73 -12.27 -5.08
N ALA A 270 -30.98 -11.93 -6.35
CA ALA A 270 -32.17 -11.35 -6.98
C ALA A 270 -32.46 -9.83 -6.92
N LEU A 271 -32.14 -9.13 -8.03
CA LEU A 271 -32.96 -8.23 -8.90
C LEU A 271 -32.03 -7.28 -9.71
N PRO A 272 -32.38 -6.71 -10.88
CA PRO A 272 -33.06 -7.18 -12.09
C PRO A 272 -32.10 -7.28 -13.33
N PRO A 273 -32.56 -7.76 -14.51
CA PRO A 273 -31.73 -8.30 -15.61
C PRO A 273 -30.76 -7.35 -16.34
N GLU A 274 -30.88 -6.03 -16.17
CA GLU A 274 -30.06 -5.06 -16.91
C GLU A 274 -28.75 -4.71 -16.19
N ALA A 275 -28.61 -5.09 -14.91
CA ALA A 275 -27.35 -4.98 -14.14
C ALA A 275 -26.50 -6.27 -14.19
N LEU A 276 -27.00 -7.33 -14.83
CA LEU A 276 -26.49 -8.71 -14.73
C LEU A 276 -25.32 -9.03 -15.66
N ALA A 277 -24.77 -8.04 -16.38
CA ALA A 277 -23.54 -8.21 -17.16
C ALA A 277 -22.25 -7.90 -16.38
N LEU A 278 -22.31 -7.40 -15.13
CA LEU A 278 -21.16 -6.70 -14.56
C LEU A 278 -20.57 -7.18 -13.23
N ASN A 279 -21.22 -8.00 -12.39
CA ASN A 279 -20.76 -8.07 -10.98
C ASN A 279 -20.72 -9.44 -10.27
N PHE A 280 -20.52 -10.55 -11.01
CA PHE A 280 -19.98 -11.79 -10.39
C PHE A 280 -18.55 -12.18 -10.78
N GLY A 281 -17.87 -11.26 -11.46
CA GLY A 281 -16.52 -10.90 -11.10
C GLY A 281 -16.49 -9.38 -11.07
N THR A 282 -15.76 -8.78 -10.15
CA THR A 282 -14.82 -7.80 -10.66
C THR A 282 -13.45 -8.41 -10.46
N ALA A 283 -13.18 -9.48 -11.21
CA ALA A 283 -11.94 -9.37 -11.94
C ALA A 283 -12.00 -8.00 -12.61
N THR A 284 -11.02 -7.14 -12.33
CA THR A 284 -10.66 -6.04 -13.24
C THR A 284 -11.06 -6.50 -14.63
N PRO A 285 -12.03 -5.84 -15.29
CA PRO A 285 -12.80 -6.44 -16.38
C PRO A 285 -11.83 -7.25 -17.22
N LEU A 286 -11.96 -8.58 -17.23
CA LEU A 286 -10.85 -9.42 -17.68
C LEU A 286 -10.56 -9.04 -19.12
N PHE A 287 -9.47 -8.31 -19.27
CA PHE A 287 -9.07 -7.84 -20.57
C PHE A 287 -8.52 -9.06 -21.29
N THR A 288 -8.84 -9.19 -22.56
CA THR A 288 -7.91 -9.95 -23.40
C THR A 288 -6.57 -9.24 -23.38
N VAL A 289 -5.48 -9.98 -23.64
CA VAL A 289 -4.14 -9.39 -23.79
C VAL A 289 -4.17 -8.17 -24.72
N GLU A 290 -4.94 -8.28 -25.80
CA GLU A 290 -5.09 -7.22 -26.80
C GLU A 290 -5.87 -6.01 -26.28
N GLN A 291 -6.97 -6.22 -25.54
CA GLN A 291 -7.69 -5.09 -24.94
C GLN A 291 -6.84 -4.38 -23.88
N ALA A 292 -6.09 -5.12 -23.04
CA ALA A 292 -5.18 -4.54 -22.06
C ALA A 292 -4.09 -3.72 -22.77
N ARG A 293 -3.49 -4.26 -23.83
CA ARG A 293 -2.51 -3.54 -24.66
C ARG A 293 -3.08 -2.25 -25.24
N ARG A 294 -4.31 -2.26 -25.74
CA ARG A 294 -4.99 -1.04 -26.24
C ARG A 294 -5.19 0.00 -25.13
N GLN A 295 -5.58 -0.42 -23.94
CA GLN A 295 -5.74 0.49 -22.80
C GLN A 295 -4.40 1.09 -22.35
N HIS A 296 -3.35 0.25 -22.22
CA HIS A 296 -2.00 0.73 -21.95
C HIS A 296 -1.59 1.80 -22.96
N ARG A 297 -1.77 1.51 -24.26
CA ARG A 297 -1.42 2.42 -25.35
C ARG A 297 -2.22 3.72 -25.28
N ALA A 298 -3.53 3.66 -25.06
CA ALA A 298 -4.39 4.85 -24.98
C ALA A 298 -3.97 5.78 -23.82
N ILE A 299 -3.65 5.22 -22.65
CA ILE A 299 -3.14 6.02 -21.52
C ILE A 299 -1.79 6.61 -21.87
N LEU A 300 -0.86 5.82 -22.40
CA LEU A 300 0.48 6.28 -22.74
C LEU A 300 0.45 7.37 -23.81
N ASP A 301 -0.33 7.19 -24.88
CA ASP A 301 -0.54 8.20 -25.92
C ASP A 301 -1.05 9.52 -25.31
N ARG A 302 -2.06 9.44 -24.42
CA ARG A 302 -2.59 10.63 -23.75
C ARG A 302 -1.53 11.31 -22.88
N LYS A 303 -0.80 10.57 -22.05
CA LYS A 303 0.21 11.12 -21.12
C LYS A 303 1.44 11.67 -21.84
N ILE A 304 1.82 11.07 -22.96
CA ILE A 304 2.94 11.51 -23.80
C ILE A 304 2.58 12.80 -24.55
N ARG A 305 1.39 12.87 -25.14
CA ARG A 305 0.95 14.00 -25.97
C ARG A 305 0.42 15.18 -25.16
N CYS A 306 -0.22 14.91 -24.02
CA CYS A 306 -0.79 15.92 -23.13
C CYS A 306 -0.31 15.70 -21.69
N PRO A 307 0.93 16.12 -21.37
CA PRO A 307 1.45 16.05 -20.01
C PRO A 307 0.58 16.88 -19.06
N ASP A 308 0.07 16.24 -18.00
CA ASP A 308 -0.89 16.82 -17.05
C ASP A 308 -0.35 16.89 -15.61
N GLY A 309 0.92 16.53 -15.39
CA GLY A 309 1.57 16.54 -14.08
C GLY A 309 1.11 15.43 -13.14
N THR A 310 0.29 14.50 -13.63
CA THR A 310 -0.20 13.36 -12.83
C THR A 310 0.85 12.26 -12.72
N LYS A 311 0.75 11.48 -11.64
CA LYS A 311 1.63 10.34 -11.37
C LYS A 311 0.75 9.11 -11.53
N THR A 312 1.07 8.26 -12.49
CA THR A 312 0.27 7.08 -12.83
C THR A 312 1.14 5.85 -12.71
N VAL A 313 0.63 4.79 -12.08
CA VAL A 313 1.19 3.45 -12.20
C VAL A 313 0.25 2.59 -13.00
N ILE A 314 0.80 1.89 -13.98
CA ILE A 314 0.06 0.92 -14.80
C ILE A 314 0.38 -0.47 -14.28
N THR A 315 -0.49 -1.02 -13.44
CA THR A 315 -0.39 -2.40 -12.96
C THR A 315 -1.20 -3.32 -13.89
N SER A 316 -0.62 -4.44 -14.30
CA SER A 316 -1.36 -5.41 -15.14
C SER A 316 -0.68 -6.75 -15.12
N THR A 317 -1.44 -7.81 -15.42
CA THR A 317 -0.91 -9.16 -15.58
C THR A 317 0.37 -9.14 -16.42
N THR A 318 1.42 -9.81 -15.97
CA THR A 318 2.70 -9.84 -16.66
C THR A 318 2.56 -10.48 -18.05
N GLY A 319 3.07 -9.82 -19.09
CA GLY A 319 2.97 -10.29 -20.48
C GLY A 319 1.94 -9.55 -21.35
N THR A 320 1.17 -8.63 -20.76
CA THR A 320 0.18 -7.78 -21.45
C THR A 320 0.76 -6.63 -22.29
N GLY A 321 2.09 -6.55 -22.41
CA GLY A 321 2.76 -5.65 -23.34
C GLY A 321 2.86 -4.18 -22.91
N LYS A 322 2.94 -3.86 -21.60
CA LYS A 322 3.13 -2.48 -21.10
C LYS A 322 4.31 -1.75 -21.75
N SER A 323 5.51 -2.36 -21.70
CA SER A 323 6.73 -1.78 -22.27
C SER A 323 6.61 -1.58 -23.79
N GLN A 324 5.97 -2.52 -24.49
CA GLN A 324 5.70 -2.44 -25.92
C GLN A 324 4.72 -1.32 -26.25
N ALA A 325 3.63 -1.17 -25.47
CA ALA A 325 2.68 -0.08 -25.65
C ALA A 325 3.36 1.30 -25.47
N ALA A 326 4.34 1.40 -24.56
CA ALA A 326 5.13 2.62 -24.39
C ALA A 326 6.04 2.89 -25.58
N ASP A 327 6.68 1.85 -26.13
CA ASP A 327 7.50 1.96 -27.34
C ASP A 327 6.68 2.41 -28.55
N GLU A 328 5.51 1.80 -28.75
CA GLU A 328 4.60 2.13 -29.84
C GLU A 328 4.08 3.57 -29.72
N ALA A 329 3.59 3.97 -28.53
CA ALA A 329 3.08 5.33 -28.30
C ALA A 329 4.17 6.40 -28.55
N LEU A 330 5.40 6.15 -28.07
CA LEU A 330 6.55 7.04 -28.32
C LEU A 330 6.91 7.10 -29.80
N ALA A 331 7.06 5.94 -30.45
CA ALA A 331 7.45 5.88 -31.86
C ALA A 331 6.40 6.54 -32.75
N THR A 332 5.10 6.29 -32.51
CA THR A 332 4.00 6.94 -33.24
C THR A 332 4.03 8.45 -33.05
N ALA A 333 4.15 8.96 -31.82
CA ALA A 333 4.21 10.39 -31.56
C ALA A 333 5.41 11.08 -32.24
N LEU A 334 6.56 10.39 -32.30
CA LEU A 334 7.76 10.86 -32.99
C LEU A 334 7.62 10.86 -34.52
N LEU A 335 7.18 9.74 -35.10
CA LEU A 335 7.07 9.57 -36.56
C LEU A 335 5.99 10.49 -37.15
N GLU A 336 4.92 10.74 -36.41
CA GLU A 336 3.86 11.68 -36.80
C GLU A 336 4.24 13.15 -36.53
N SER A 337 5.40 13.42 -35.92
CA SER A 337 5.84 14.78 -35.53
C SER A 337 4.83 15.52 -34.64
N THR A 338 4.14 14.80 -33.76
CA THR A 338 3.08 15.32 -32.88
C THR A 338 3.53 15.55 -31.44
N LEU A 339 4.81 15.28 -31.15
CA LEU A 339 5.39 15.42 -29.82
C LEU A 339 5.98 16.82 -29.60
N GLU A 340 5.28 17.65 -28.82
CA GLU A 340 5.70 19.04 -28.53
C GLU A 340 6.64 19.18 -27.34
N HIS A 341 6.72 18.15 -26.50
CA HIS A 341 7.46 18.14 -25.23
C HIS A 341 8.60 17.13 -25.25
N ARG A 342 9.36 17.04 -24.16
CA ARG A 342 10.47 16.11 -24.00
C ARG A 342 10.07 14.95 -23.09
N VAL A 343 10.36 13.74 -23.55
CA VAL A 343 10.05 12.49 -22.85
C VAL A 343 11.31 11.73 -22.53
N LEU A 344 11.43 11.29 -21.28
CA LEU A 344 12.46 10.36 -20.84
C LEU A 344 11.84 8.97 -20.67
N LEU A 345 12.35 7.99 -21.42
CA LEU A 345 12.07 6.58 -21.20
C LEU A 345 13.23 5.96 -20.41
N VAL A 346 12.92 5.55 -19.18
CA VAL A 346 13.83 4.87 -18.26
C VAL A 346 13.64 3.37 -18.39
N CYS A 347 14.67 2.70 -18.88
CA CYS A 347 14.73 1.25 -19.03
C CYS A 347 15.53 0.58 -17.89
N PRO A 348 15.23 -0.69 -17.58
CA PRO A 348 15.86 -1.45 -16.50
C PRO A 348 17.35 -1.72 -16.76
N THR A 349 17.70 -2.17 -17.96
CA THR A 349 19.07 -2.58 -18.34
C THR A 349 19.43 -2.11 -19.74
N LYS A 350 20.73 -2.13 -20.07
CA LYS A 350 21.19 -1.85 -21.45
C LYS A 350 20.68 -2.90 -22.44
N GLU A 351 20.61 -4.16 -22.02
CA GLU A 351 20.11 -5.24 -22.87
C GLU A 351 18.63 -5.00 -23.22
N ASN A 352 17.83 -4.54 -22.25
CA ASN A 352 16.45 -4.14 -22.51
C ASN A 352 16.37 -2.97 -23.52
N ILE A 353 17.26 -1.98 -23.45
CA ILE A 353 17.33 -0.91 -24.46
C ILE A 353 17.61 -1.52 -25.84
N ARG A 354 18.63 -2.38 -25.96
CA ARG A 354 19.00 -3.02 -27.23
C ARG A 354 17.83 -3.80 -27.83
N GLU A 355 17.09 -4.57 -27.01
CA GLU A 355 15.90 -5.32 -27.43
C GLU A 355 14.76 -4.41 -27.94
N ARG A 356 14.51 -3.28 -27.25
CA ARG A 356 13.44 -2.32 -27.59
C ARG A 356 13.77 -1.43 -28.78
N THR A 357 15.05 -1.24 -29.07
CA THR A 357 15.52 -0.37 -30.17
C THR A 357 16.11 -1.17 -31.34
N ARG A 358 15.80 -2.46 -31.47
CA ARG A 358 16.22 -3.26 -32.63
C ARG A 358 15.65 -2.65 -33.93
N PRO A 359 16.37 -2.71 -35.06
CA PRO A 359 15.95 -2.05 -36.31
C PRO A 359 14.55 -2.45 -36.83
N ASP A 360 14.08 -3.65 -36.49
CA ASP A 360 12.77 -4.19 -36.85
C ASP A 360 11.61 -3.63 -35.99
N THR A 361 11.91 -2.92 -34.91
CA THR A 361 10.92 -2.33 -34.00
C THR A 361 10.60 -0.88 -34.39
N LEU A 362 9.38 -0.40 -34.09
CA LEU A 362 8.99 1.00 -34.37
C LEU A 362 9.89 2.01 -33.64
N LEU A 363 10.23 1.74 -32.38
CA LEU A 363 11.14 2.60 -31.63
C LEU A 363 12.56 2.56 -32.21
N GLY A 364 13.04 1.39 -32.65
CA GLY A 364 14.31 1.27 -33.37
C GLY A 364 14.34 2.05 -34.69
N GLN A 365 13.24 2.07 -35.45
CA GLN A 365 13.12 2.91 -36.64
C GLN A 365 13.20 4.41 -36.30
N ALA A 366 12.52 4.86 -35.24
CA ALA A 366 12.60 6.24 -34.77
C ALA A 366 14.03 6.61 -34.31
N VAL A 367 14.75 5.68 -33.66
CA VAL A 367 16.17 5.85 -33.30
C VAL A 367 17.04 5.92 -34.55
N ALA A 368 16.83 5.05 -35.53
CA ALA A 368 17.60 5.03 -36.79
C ALA A 368 17.42 6.32 -37.62
N GLN A 369 16.24 6.95 -37.54
CA GLN A 369 15.95 8.25 -38.15
C GLN A 369 16.47 9.44 -37.33
N GLY A 370 17.05 9.21 -36.15
CA GLY A 370 17.54 10.26 -35.26
C GLY A 370 16.45 11.03 -34.51
N LEU A 371 15.21 10.53 -34.49
CA LEU A 371 14.07 11.15 -33.81
C LEU A 371 14.08 10.87 -32.29
N ALA A 372 14.65 9.73 -31.90
CA ALA A 372 14.94 9.36 -30.50
C ALA A 372 16.44 9.12 -30.30
N VAL A 373 16.94 9.44 -29.11
CA VAL A 373 18.36 9.26 -28.77
C VAL A 373 18.51 8.31 -27.60
N ILE A 374 19.42 7.34 -27.73
CA ILE A 374 19.84 6.48 -26.63
C ILE A 374 20.97 7.19 -25.87
N GLN A 375 20.74 7.49 -24.59
CA GLN A 375 21.78 7.96 -23.68
C GLN A 375 22.62 6.76 -23.24
N ARG A 376 23.86 6.69 -23.73
CA ARG A 376 24.77 5.57 -23.45
C ARG A 376 25.35 5.67 -22.03
N GLY A 377 25.23 4.59 -21.25
CA GLY A 377 25.93 4.35 -19.98
C GLY A 377 27.16 3.45 -20.16
N ARG A 378 28.05 3.35 -19.16
CA ARG A 378 29.37 2.68 -19.25
C ARG A 378 29.39 1.31 -18.56
N ARG A 379 30.11 0.30 -19.08
CA ARG A 379 30.46 -0.93 -18.34
C ARG A 379 31.98 -1.06 -18.20
N LEU A 380 32.42 -1.76 -17.15
CA LEU A 380 33.80 -2.25 -16.98
C LEU A 380 34.16 -3.24 -18.08
N ILE A 381 35.29 -2.98 -18.74
CA ILE A 381 36.10 -3.99 -19.42
C ILE A 381 36.70 -4.89 -18.33
N ASP A 382 36.62 -6.20 -18.51
CA ASP A 382 37.44 -7.13 -17.72
C ASP A 382 38.91 -6.85 -18.05
N LEU A 383 39.67 -6.32 -17.09
CA LEU A 383 41.09 -5.98 -17.26
C LEU A 383 41.96 -7.21 -17.55
N ASN A 384 41.42 -8.42 -17.38
CA ASN A 384 42.09 -9.68 -17.72
C ASN A 384 41.73 -10.19 -19.13
N ALA A 385 40.78 -9.57 -19.82
CA ALA A 385 40.49 -9.88 -21.21
C ALA A 385 41.43 -9.08 -22.13
N PRO A 386 42.04 -9.70 -23.17
CA PRO A 386 42.81 -8.96 -24.16
C PRO A 386 41.94 -7.88 -24.82
N PRO A 387 42.53 -6.80 -25.36
CA PRO A 387 41.78 -5.66 -25.88
C PRO A 387 40.98 -6.06 -27.13
N ALA A 388 39.76 -6.55 -26.92
CA ALA A 388 38.71 -6.40 -27.90
C ALA A 388 38.46 -4.88 -28.05
N SER A 389 38.33 -4.39 -29.28
CA SER A 389 38.05 -2.98 -29.54
C SER A 389 36.92 -2.50 -28.61
N PRO A 390 37.10 -1.40 -27.86
CA PRO A 390 36.02 -0.86 -27.03
C PRO A 390 34.83 -0.59 -27.95
N GLU A 391 33.67 -1.15 -27.62
CA GLU A 391 32.48 -0.85 -28.39
C GLU A 391 32.20 0.66 -28.30
N PRO A 392 31.52 1.28 -29.27
CA PRO A 392 31.17 2.72 -29.25
C PRO A 392 30.39 3.18 -28.00
N GLU A 393 29.98 2.27 -27.13
CA GLU A 393 29.27 2.49 -25.87
C GLU A 393 30.16 2.42 -24.61
N ASP A 394 31.42 2.00 -24.73
CA ASP A 394 32.35 1.91 -23.61
C ASP A 394 33.20 3.19 -23.45
N CYS A 395 33.55 3.51 -22.20
CA CYS A 395 34.39 4.67 -21.95
C CYS A 395 35.86 4.31 -21.99
N ALA A 396 36.63 5.05 -22.80
CA ALA A 396 38.08 4.92 -22.82
C ALA A 396 38.82 5.54 -21.60
N ASN A 397 38.15 6.30 -20.73
CA ASN A 397 38.77 6.94 -19.56
C ASN A 397 38.58 6.06 -18.29
N PRO A 398 39.65 5.42 -17.78
CA PRO A 398 39.58 4.53 -16.61
C PRO A 398 39.15 5.25 -15.33
N LEU A 399 39.55 6.51 -15.12
CA LEU A 399 39.15 7.30 -13.94
C LEU A 399 37.65 7.60 -13.97
N ALA A 400 37.11 7.80 -15.15
CA ALA A 400 35.70 8.07 -15.36
C ALA A 400 34.86 6.78 -15.34
N LEU A 401 35.50 5.63 -15.51
CA LEU A 401 34.97 4.28 -15.31
C LEU A 401 34.95 3.91 -13.83
N GLN A 402 36.04 4.19 -13.12
CA GLN A 402 36.20 4.00 -11.69
C GLN A 402 35.32 4.97 -10.87
N ALA A 403 35.11 6.19 -11.36
CA ALA A 403 34.10 7.10 -10.82
C ALA A 403 32.66 6.70 -11.20
N GLY A 404 32.50 5.88 -12.25
CA GLY A 404 31.22 5.51 -12.86
C GLY A 404 30.72 4.10 -12.52
N SER A 405 31.38 3.35 -11.64
CA SER A 405 30.89 2.05 -11.15
C SER A 405 29.71 2.21 -10.17
N ALA A 406 29.47 3.42 -9.67
CA ALA A 406 28.40 3.74 -8.73
C ALA A 406 27.67 5.03 -9.14
N ARG A 407 27.02 5.02 -10.31
CA ARG A 407 26.12 6.04 -10.90
C ARG A 407 26.71 6.79 -12.10
N HIS A 408 25.88 6.91 -13.13
CA HIS A 408 26.21 7.25 -14.52
C HIS A 408 26.75 8.65 -14.80
N ALA A 409 26.75 9.57 -13.83
CA ALA A 409 27.46 10.82 -14.02
C ALA A 409 28.95 10.51 -13.90
N ALA A 410 29.62 10.33 -15.04
CA ALA A 410 31.03 10.65 -15.13
C ALA A 410 31.13 12.14 -14.84
N ALA A 411 31.14 12.45 -13.54
CA ALA A 411 31.81 13.57 -12.93
C ALA A 411 32.08 14.67 -13.95
N ARG A 412 31.19 15.68 -14.07
CA ARG A 412 31.31 16.77 -15.06
C ARG A 412 32.75 17.24 -15.20
N PHE A 413 33.52 17.24 -14.13
CA PHE A 413 34.92 17.64 -14.15
C PHE A 413 35.93 16.55 -14.52
N VAL A 414 35.68 15.26 -14.25
CA VAL A 414 36.46 14.17 -14.86
C VAL A 414 36.28 14.18 -16.38
N CYS A 415 35.08 14.45 -16.86
CA CYS A 415 34.82 14.57 -18.31
C CYS A 415 35.32 15.89 -18.90
N ARG A 416 35.29 17.00 -18.16
CA ARG A 416 35.77 18.32 -18.63
C ARG A 416 37.25 18.29 -19.01
N ASP A 417 38.07 17.68 -18.15
CA ASP A 417 39.53 17.64 -18.32
C ASP A 417 40.00 16.27 -18.85
N CYS A 418 39.07 15.47 -19.39
CA CYS A 418 39.34 14.12 -19.91
C CYS A 418 40.21 14.20 -21.17
N PRO A 419 41.34 13.46 -21.25
CA PRO A 419 42.18 13.41 -22.45
C PRO A 419 41.40 13.00 -23.70
N PHE A 420 40.46 12.06 -23.57
CA PHE A 420 39.63 11.59 -24.68
C PHE A 420 38.46 12.52 -25.03
N GLY A 421 38.25 13.61 -24.30
CA GLY A 421 37.08 14.50 -24.44
C GLY A 421 37.21 15.54 -25.56
N SER A 422 38.42 15.86 -25.97
CA SER A 422 38.73 16.77 -27.08
C SER A 422 40.18 16.59 -27.53
N GLU A 423 40.49 17.00 -28.75
CA GLU A 423 41.87 16.99 -29.25
C GLU A 423 42.79 17.85 -28.38
N VAL A 424 42.29 19.00 -27.90
CA VAL A 424 43.04 19.92 -27.02
C VAL A 424 43.42 19.23 -25.71
N ASN A 425 42.50 18.51 -25.08
CA ASN A 425 42.78 17.79 -23.85
C ASN A 425 43.75 16.63 -24.07
N TRP A 426 43.64 15.95 -25.21
CA TRP A 426 44.56 14.88 -25.58
C TRP A 426 45.98 15.40 -25.76
N GLN A 427 46.17 16.43 -26.59
CA GLN A 427 47.50 17.01 -26.83
C GLN A 427 48.11 17.63 -25.56
N LYS A 428 47.27 18.09 -24.62
CA LYS A 428 47.74 18.55 -23.30
C LYS A 428 48.27 17.41 -22.43
N ALA A 429 47.63 16.24 -22.46
CA ALA A 429 48.02 15.08 -21.66
C ALA A 429 49.13 14.24 -22.33
N PHE A 430 49.09 14.12 -23.65
CA PHE A 430 49.97 13.30 -24.48
C PHE A 430 50.41 14.07 -25.74
N PRO A 431 51.31 15.06 -25.60
CA PRO A 431 51.75 15.88 -26.72
C PRO A 431 52.34 15.06 -27.87
N GLY A 432 51.90 15.31 -29.10
CA GLY A 432 52.44 14.69 -30.31
C GLY A 432 51.98 13.26 -30.59
N GLN A 433 51.09 12.70 -29.76
CA GLN A 433 50.53 11.36 -29.97
C GLN A 433 49.19 11.43 -30.72
N LEU A 434 48.93 10.43 -31.55
CA LEU A 434 47.62 10.26 -32.19
C LEU A 434 46.58 9.82 -31.15
N ARG A 435 45.41 10.44 -31.18
CA ARG A 435 44.33 10.16 -30.25
C ARG A 435 43.58 8.87 -30.65
N PRO A 436 43.44 7.89 -29.75
CA PRO A 436 42.82 6.61 -30.08
C PRO A 436 41.28 6.60 -29.96
N PHE A 437 40.68 7.59 -29.30
CA PHE A 437 39.22 7.64 -29.06
C PHE A 437 38.69 9.07 -28.97
N HIS A 438 37.56 9.32 -29.64
CA HIS A 438 36.95 10.63 -29.82
C HIS A 438 35.62 10.70 -29.06
N CYS A 439 35.65 11.01 -27.76
CA CYS A 439 34.45 10.95 -26.92
C CYS A 439 33.37 11.97 -27.32
N GLU A 440 33.78 13.09 -27.90
CA GLU A 440 32.92 14.14 -28.42
C GLU A 440 32.27 13.83 -29.77
N ILE A 441 32.73 12.77 -30.46
CA ILE A 441 32.18 12.30 -31.74
C ILE A 441 31.35 11.04 -31.51
N ASP A 442 31.97 10.00 -30.92
CA ASP A 442 31.37 8.66 -30.85
C ASP A 442 31.06 8.19 -29.42
N GLY A 443 31.46 8.96 -28.41
CA GLY A 443 31.39 8.55 -27.01
C GLY A 443 30.30 9.23 -26.16
N TYR A 444 30.50 9.17 -24.84
CA TYR A 444 29.57 9.73 -23.85
C TYR A 444 29.25 11.22 -24.04
N LEU A 445 30.24 12.05 -24.40
CA LEU A 445 30.02 13.49 -24.58
C LEU A 445 29.14 13.78 -25.80
N ALA A 446 29.34 13.04 -26.89
CA ALA A 446 28.47 13.09 -28.07
C ALA A 446 27.03 12.68 -27.70
N SER A 447 26.86 11.54 -27.03
CA SER A 447 25.55 11.02 -26.59
C SER A 447 24.82 12.01 -25.67
N ARG A 448 25.53 12.67 -24.74
CA ARG A 448 24.94 13.71 -23.88
C ARG A 448 24.55 14.98 -24.65
N LYS A 449 25.35 15.40 -25.64
CA LYS A 449 25.02 16.53 -26.51
C LYS A 449 23.74 16.25 -27.30
N LEU A 450 23.66 15.07 -27.92
CA LEU A 450 22.47 14.61 -28.66
C LEU A 450 21.25 14.53 -27.75
N SER A 451 21.39 13.93 -26.57
CA SER A 451 20.28 13.79 -25.62
C SER A 451 19.77 15.14 -25.11
N ARG A 452 20.57 16.20 -25.09
CA ARG A 452 20.08 17.56 -24.75
C ARG A 452 19.17 18.15 -25.81
N GLN A 453 19.37 17.77 -27.07
CA GLN A 453 18.65 18.27 -28.24
C GLN A 453 17.46 17.38 -28.60
N ALA A 454 17.49 16.11 -28.19
CA ALA A 454 16.46 15.13 -28.50
C ALA A 454 15.14 15.38 -27.74
N ARG A 455 14.03 15.14 -28.44
CA ARG A 455 12.68 15.12 -27.88
C ARG A 455 12.45 13.88 -27.02
N VAL A 456 12.91 12.72 -27.48
CA VAL A 456 12.83 11.47 -26.73
C VAL A 456 14.25 11.00 -26.39
N VAL A 457 14.48 10.74 -25.11
CA VAL A 457 15.71 10.15 -24.62
C VAL A 457 15.39 8.80 -23.99
N ILE A 458 16.11 7.77 -24.42
CA ILE A 458 16.02 6.41 -23.87
C ILE A 458 17.29 6.19 -23.06
N ALA A 459 17.14 5.85 -21.79
CA ALA A 459 18.29 5.70 -20.90
C ALA A 459 18.05 4.61 -19.86
N THR A 460 19.12 4.10 -19.25
CA THR A 460 18.96 3.31 -18.03
C THR A 460 18.61 4.23 -16.86
N LYS A 461 17.90 3.68 -15.87
CA LYS A 461 17.53 4.33 -14.60
C LYS A 461 18.64 5.14 -13.94
N GLU A 462 19.85 4.63 -13.97
CA GLU A 462 20.98 5.28 -13.33
C GLU A 462 21.44 6.58 -14.00
N ALA A 463 21.13 6.78 -15.28
CA ALA A 463 21.57 7.94 -16.07
C ALA A 463 20.98 9.26 -15.58
N TYR A 464 19.69 9.28 -15.29
CA TYR A 464 18.94 10.50 -14.98
C TYR A 464 18.42 10.53 -13.53
N LEU A 465 18.05 9.37 -12.95
CA LEU A 465 17.54 9.34 -11.57
C LEU A 465 18.64 9.54 -10.52
N ASN A 466 19.92 9.43 -10.88
CA ASN A 466 21.04 9.78 -9.99
C ASN A 466 21.60 11.18 -10.24
N ASN A 467 21.15 11.88 -11.29
CA ASN A 467 21.60 13.21 -11.68
C ASN A 467 20.38 14.08 -12.00
N SER A 468 19.59 14.28 -10.95
CA SER A 468 18.33 15.02 -10.84
C SER A 468 18.24 16.30 -11.68
N HIS A 469 19.30 17.10 -11.79
CA HIS A 469 19.30 18.33 -12.59
C HIS A 469 19.01 18.13 -14.08
N GLU A 470 19.46 17.02 -14.68
CA GLU A 470 19.19 16.75 -16.10
C GLU A 470 17.76 16.24 -16.32
N LEU A 471 17.16 15.61 -15.30
CA LEU A 471 15.76 15.19 -15.30
C LEU A 471 14.81 16.39 -15.42
N GLY A 472 15.20 17.55 -14.88
CA GLY A 472 14.40 18.77 -14.93
C GLY A 472 13.98 19.21 -16.34
N ARG A 473 14.69 18.75 -17.39
CA ARG A 473 14.44 19.08 -18.80
C ARG A 473 13.33 18.26 -19.48
N PHE A 474 12.77 17.27 -18.80
CA PHE A 474 11.72 16.42 -19.35
C PHE A 474 10.39 16.78 -18.70
N GLU A 475 9.31 16.83 -19.47
CA GLU A 475 7.95 17.03 -18.98
C GLU A 475 7.29 15.68 -18.63
N VAL A 476 7.68 14.62 -19.33
CA VAL A 476 7.17 13.25 -19.13
C VAL A 476 8.31 12.30 -18.80
N VAL A 477 8.12 11.50 -17.77
CA VAL A 477 9.05 10.44 -17.36
C VAL A 477 8.30 9.11 -17.34
N ILE A 478 8.74 8.16 -18.17
CA ILE A 478 8.22 6.79 -18.20
C ILE A 478 9.26 5.89 -17.58
N CYS A 479 8.90 5.16 -16.52
CA CYS A 479 9.80 4.28 -15.77
C CYS A 479 9.35 2.82 -15.89
N ASP A 480 10.13 2.01 -16.59
CA ASP A 480 9.88 0.57 -16.81
C ASP A 480 10.63 -0.31 -15.78
N GLU A 481 10.60 0.07 -14.50
CA GLU A 481 11.25 -0.62 -13.38
C GLU A 481 10.70 -0.07 -12.04
N GLU A 482 11.02 -0.75 -10.93
CA GLU A 482 10.91 -0.23 -9.56
C GLU A 482 11.58 1.15 -9.41
N LEU A 483 10.75 2.16 -9.13
CA LEU A 483 11.19 3.54 -8.93
C LEU A 483 11.73 3.78 -7.51
N LEU A 484 11.20 3.10 -6.51
CA LEU A 484 11.51 3.35 -5.09
C LEU A 484 13.01 3.30 -4.75
N PRO A 485 13.82 2.33 -5.23
CA PRO A 485 15.26 2.27 -4.94
C PRO A 485 16.07 3.49 -5.43
N TYR A 486 15.49 4.33 -6.31
CA TYR A 486 16.12 5.56 -6.78
C TYR A 486 15.73 6.79 -5.95
N LEU A 487 14.56 6.74 -5.31
CA LEU A 487 14.05 7.80 -4.45
C LEU A 487 14.53 7.63 -3.01
N LEU A 488 14.69 6.38 -2.57
CA LEU A 488 15.19 6.01 -1.26
C LEU A 488 16.52 5.31 -1.40
N GLU A 489 17.56 5.95 -0.86
CA GLU A 489 18.91 5.43 -0.94
C GLU A 489 19.29 4.73 0.35
N SER A 490 19.47 3.42 0.28
CA SER A 490 20.01 2.60 1.37
C SER A 490 21.39 2.08 0.97
N GLY A 491 22.44 2.52 1.68
CA GLY A 491 23.83 2.12 1.40
C GLY A 491 24.86 3.25 1.38
N ILE A 492 24.56 4.42 1.95
CA ILE A 492 25.60 5.44 2.19
C ILE A 492 26.38 4.99 3.42
N THR A 493 27.57 4.44 3.21
CA THR A 493 28.34 3.85 4.32
C THR A 493 29.52 4.70 4.77
N VAL A 494 29.78 4.70 6.07
CA VAL A 494 30.96 5.28 6.71
C VAL A 494 31.69 4.18 7.47
N ASP A 495 32.86 3.79 6.97
CA ASP A 495 33.74 2.79 7.55
C ASP A 495 35.13 3.39 7.86
N GLY A 496 36.03 2.58 8.40
CA GLY A 496 37.39 3.01 8.75
C GLY A 496 38.21 3.51 7.55
N GLU A 497 37.98 3.00 6.34
CA GLU A 497 38.66 3.49 5.13
C GLU A 497 38.14 4.87 4.73
N VAL A 498 36.82 5.07 4.79
CA VAL A 498 36.18 6.38 4.55
C VAL A 498 36.68 7.42 5.55
N LEU A 499 36.73 7.09 6.84
CA LEU A 499 37.22 7.98 7.90
C LEU A 499 38.70 8.34 7.72
N ARG A 500 39.55 7.37 7.34
CA ARG A 500 40.95 7.64 7.01
C ARG A 500 41.06 8.61 5.83
N GLY A 501 40.25 8.41 4.80
CA GLY A 501 40.14 9.33 3.67
C GLY A 501 39.70 10.73 4.09
N TRP A 502 38.79 10.88 5.06
CA TRP A 502 38.41 12.18 5.63
C TRP A 502 39.60 12.86 6.31
N ARG A 503 40.33 12.12 7.17
CA ARG A 503 41.51 12.63 7.88
C ARG A 503 42.57 13.18 6.93
N GLU A 504 42.92 12.42 5.89
CA GLU A 504 43.89 12.82 4.88
C GLU A 504 43.45 14.08 4.13
N LYS A 505 42.17 14.19 3.78
CA LYS A 505 41.64 15.36 3.07
C LYS A 505 41.54 16.62 3.93
N ILE A 506 41.10 16.48 5.17
CA ILE A 506 41.04 17.59 6.14
C ILE A 506 42.45 18.13 6.38
N ALA A 507 43.46 17.25 6.47
CA ALA A 507 44.86 17.66 6.58
C ALA A 507 45.36 18.48 5.37
N LEU A 508 44.95 18.10 4.15
CA LEU A 508 45.37 18.78 2.91
C LEU A 508 44.67 20.13 2.66
N THR A 509 43.49 20.35 3.25
CA THR A 509 42.65 21.54 2.98
C THR A 509 42.85 22.67 3.99
N ALA A 510 43.76 22.51 4.95
CA ALA A 510 43.95 23.42 6.08
C ALA A 510 42.68 23.68 6.92
N LEU A 511 41.63 22.84 6.77
CA LEU A 511 40.44 22.79 7.61
C LEU A 511 40.73 22.11 8.97
N TYR A 512 41.96 22.22 9.45
CA TYR A 512 42.45 21.53 10.64
C TYR A 512 41.84 22.17 11.89
N ALA A 513 40.60 21.78 12.17
CA ALA A 513 39.85 22.21 13.33
C ALA A 513 39.72 21.02 14.31
N PRO A 514 40.02 21.20 15.60
CA PRO A 514 39.90 20.16 16.63
C PRO A 514 38.54 19.44 16.63
N GLU A 515 37.47 20.14 16.25
CA GLU A 515 36.10 19.68 16.16
C GLU A 515 35.92 18.51 15.19
N TRP A 516 36.56 18.56 14.02
CA TRP A 516 36.54 17.45 13.06
C TRP A 516 37.22 16.20 13.62
N GLN A 517 38.31 16.38 14.36
CA GLN A 517 39.02 15.26 14.99
C GLN A 517 38.17 14.62 16.09
N LYS A 518 37.43 15.44 16.86
CA LYS A 518 36.47 14.95 17.86
C LYS A 518 35.35 14.15 17.21
N LEU A 519 34.72 14.66 16.15
CA LEU A 519 33.65 13.96 15.43
C LEU A 519 34.12 12.61 14.87
N LEU A 520 35.30 12.59 14.23
CA LEU A 520 35.91 11.36 13.72
C LEU A 520 36.20 10.35 14.83
N GLY A 521 36.74 10.82 15.96
CA GLY A 521 37.02 9.98 17.12
C GLY A 521 35.76 9.40 17.77
N ILE A 522 34.65 10.16 17.80
CA ILE A 522 33.34 9.69 18.26
C ILE A 522 32.85 8.53 17.39
N ILE A 523 32.93 8.68 16.06
CA ILE A 523 32.51 7.65 15.10
C ILE A 523 33.36 6.39 15.25
N GLU A 524 34.69 6.52 15.32
CA GLU A 524 35.61 5.39 15.53
C GLU A 524 35.31 4.65 16.84
N THR A 525 35.14 5.40 17.94
CA THR A 525 34.79 4.85 19.26
C THR A 525 33.45 4.10 19.21
N THR A 526 32.47 4.63 18.48
CA THR A 526 31.16 4.00 18.28
C THR A 526 31.31 2.65 17.57
N LEU A 527 32.06 2.61 16.45
CA LEU A 527 32.28 1.38 15.69
C LEU A 527 33.06 0.32 16.48
N ASP A 528 34.05 0.75 17.27
CA ASP A 528 34.82 -0.14 18.16
C ASP A 528 33.96 -0.71 19.29
N THR A 529 33.09 0.12 19.88
CA THR A 529 32.16 -0.30 20.95
C THR A 529 31.17 -1.34 20.42
N LEU A 530 30.55 -1.05 19.28
CA LEU A 530 29.65 -2.00 18.59
C LEU A 530 30.36 -3.31 18.25
N SER A 531 31.63 -3.24 17.82
CA SER A 531 32.42 -4.45 17.53
C SER A 531 32.64 -5.33 18.78
N ARG A 532 32.66 -4.74 19.98
CA ARG A 532 32.82 -5.47 21.26
C ARG A 532 31.49 -5.97 21.82
N GLU A 533 30.44 -5.13 21.81
CA GLU A 533 29.14 -5.45 22.41
C GLU A 533 28.27 -6.32 21.51
N GLU A 534 28.36 -6.16 20.18
CA GLU A 534 27.55 -6.88 19.19
C GLU A 534 28.39 -7.93 18.42
N ALA A 535 29.41 -8.48 19.08
CA ALA A 535 30.31 -9.48 18.52
C ALA A 535 29.57 -10.74 18.03
N ASP A 536 28.42 -11.07 18.62
CA ASP A 536 27.58 -12.21 18.24
C ASP A 536 26.44 -11.87 17.25
N CYS A 537 26.31 -10.60 16.84
CA CYS A 537 25.29 -10.21 15.88
C CYS A 537 25.55 -10.82 14.49
N ARG A 538 24.45 -11.18 13.81
CA ARG A 538 24.49 -11.73 12.44
C ARG A 538 24.89 -10.64 11.44
N ALA A 539 25.74 -10.99 10.48
CA ALA A 539 26.15 -10.09 9.40
C ALA A 539 24.93 -9.54 8.63
N GLY A 540 24.96 -8.23 8.33
CA GLY A 540 23.89 -7.55 7.59
C GLY A 540 22.70 -7.05 8.41
N ARG A 541 22.68 -7.24 9.74
CA ARG A 541 21.69 -6.62 10.63
C ARG A 541 21.99 -5.12 10.80
N LEU A 542 20.96 -4.28 10.69
CA LEU A 542 20.98 -2.86 11.02
C LEU A 542 20.67 -2.67 12.51
N VAL A 543 21.54 -1.95 13.20
CA VAL A 543 21.38 -1.52 14.59
C VAL A 543 21.29 0.00 14.61
N ASN A 544 20.35 0.59 15.34
CA ASN A 544 20.30 2.05 15.46
C ASN A 544 21.59 2.55 16.15
N ALA A 545 22.41 3.32 15.43
CA ALA A 545 23.72 3.76 15.93
C ALA A 545 23.62 5.04 16.80
N TRP A 546 22.47 5.71 16.80
CA TRP A 546 22.28 6.98 17.51
C TRP A 546 22.67 6.91 19.01
N PRO A 547 22.21 5.92 19.81
CA PRO A 547 22.54 5.87 21.24
C PRO A 547 24.05 5.71 21.49
N TYR A 548 24.73 4.93 20.64
CA TYR A 548 26.17 4.71 20.74
C TYR A 548 26.98 5.96 20.38
N LEU A 549 26.53 6.70 19.36
CA LEU A 549 27.13 7.97 18.95
C LEU A 549 26.97 9.03 20.05
N GLU A 550 25.78 9.13 20.67
CA GLU A 550 25.55 10.05 21.79
C GLU A 550 26.42 9.69 23.00
N GLN A 551 26.51 8.40 23.34
CA GLN A 551 27.35 7.94 24.44
C GLN A 551 28.84 8.25 24.20
N ALA A 552 29.33 8.02 22.97
CA ALA A 552 30.70 8.33 22.60
C ALA A 552 30.98 9.85 22.60
N ALA A 553 30.02 10.68 22.19
CA ALA A 553 30.13 12.14 22.27
C ALA A 553 30.18 12.64 23.73
N LEU A 554 29.32 12.09 24.59
CA LEU A 554 29.30 12.42 26.01
C LEU A 554 30.62 12.06 26.71
N ALA A 555 31.24 10.94 26.32
CA ALA A 555 32.52 10.49 26.89
C ALA A 555 33.69 11.46 26.61
N VAL A 556 33.61 12.26 25.53
CA VAL A 556 34.59 13.30 25.21
C VAL A 556 34.13 14.72 25.58
N GLY A 557 32.99 14.84 26.27
CA GLY A 557 32.46 16.11 26.75
C GLY A 557 31.84 16.99 25.67
N GLU A 558 31.34 16.39 24.58
CA GLU A 558 30.77 17.12 23.44
C GLU A 558 29.26 16.86 23.29
N ASP A 559 28.53 17.87 22.82
CA ASP A 559 27.16 17.70 22.35
C ASP A 559 27.19 17.29 20.87
N LEU A 560 26.74 16.07 20.55
CA LEU A 560 26.86 15.50 19.21
C LEU A 560 26.19 16.36 18.14
N ARG A 561 25.00 16.90 18.43
CA ARG A 561 24.23 17.71 17.48
C ARG A 561 24.92 19.04 17.21
N SER A 562 25.37 19.74 18.24
CA SER A 562 26.10 21.01 18.11
C SER A 562 27.43 20.82 17.39
N LEU A 563 28.18 19.76 17.71
CA LEU A 563 29.43 19.42 17.04
C LEU A 563 29.21 19.12 15.55
N ALA A 564 28.20 18.30 15.22
CA ALA A 564 27.86 17.99 13.84
C ALA A 564 27.37 19.25 13.08
N ALA A 565 26.57 20.11 13.71
CA ALA A 565 26.10 21.36 13.11
C ALA A 565 27.28 22.31 12.81
N TRP A 566 28.24 22.39 13.73
CA TRP A 566 29.48 23.15 13.50
C TRP A 566 30.26 22.61 12.30
N CYS A 567 30.48 21.28 12.25
CA CYS A 567 31.13 20.62 11.12
C CYS A 567 30.38 20.85 9.79
N GLN A 568 29.05 20.85 9.81
CA GLN A 568 28.21 21.12 8.65
C GLN A 568 28.37 22.56 8.14
N ILE A 569 28.43 23.55 9.04
CA ILE A 569 28.65 24.97 8.68
C ILE A 569 30.04 25.19 8.09
N GLN A 570 31.08 24.58 8.69
CA GLN A 570 32.45 24.68 8.16
C GLN A 570 32.63 23.92 6.85
N ALA A 571 31.83 22.88 6.63
CA ALA A 571 31.68 22.22 5.35
C ALA A 571 30.72 22.96 4.41
N ALA A 572 30.50 24.27 4.55
CA ALA A 572 29.80 25.11 3.58
C ALA A 572 30.76 26.19 3.02
N PRO A 573 30.58 26.70 1.79
CA PRO A 573 31.52 27.64 1.17
C PRO A 573 31.31 29.05 1.74
N PRO A 574 32.33 29.92 1.71
CA PRO A 574 32.15 31.35 1.92
C PRO A 574 31.25 31.95 0.82
N ILE A 575 30.26 32.74 1.23
CA ILE A 575 29.16 33.31 0.42
C ILE A 575 29.64 34.21 -0.76
N ALA A 576 30.88 34.70 -0.75
CA ALA A 576 31.38 35.68 -1.73
C ALA A 576 31.77 35.11 -3.12
N GLU A 577 31.87 33.78 -3.29
CA GLU A 577 32.24 33.15 -4.58
C GLU A 577 31.09 32.41 -5.29
N MET A 578 29.83 32.68 -4.88
CA MET A 578 28.62 32.04 -5.45
C MET A 578 28.44 32.21 -6.98
N MET A 579 29.13 33.17 -7.62
CA MET A 579 29.01 33.41 -9.06
C MET A 579 30.10 32.74 -9.92
N LEU A 580 31.17 32.20 -9.31
CA LEU A 580 32.30 31.62 -10.07
C LEU A 580 32.67 30.20 -9.62
N TYR A 581 32.18 29.74 -8.47
CA TYR A 581 32.34 28.36 -8.02
C TYR A 581 31.00 27.79 -7.51
N GLU A 582 30.49 26.80 -8.24
CA GLU A 582 29.42 25.86 -7.85
C GLU A 582 29.87 25.03 -6.62
N ALA A 583 30.01 25.67 -5.47
CA ALA A 583 30.46 25.04 -4.24
C ALA A 583 29.24 24.76 -3.34
N PHE A 584 29.12 23.49 -2.91
CA PHE A 584 28.17 22.96 -1.90
C PHE A 584 26.68 22.86 -2.24
N HIS A 585 26.38 22.46 -3.47
CA HIS A 585 25.20 21.62 -3.68
C HIS A 585 25.60 20.16 -3.47
N PHE A 586 24.98 19.46 -2.52
CA PHE A 586 25.17 18.02 -2.27
C PHE A 586 24.73 17.14 -3.46
N GLU A 587 24.19 17.74 -4.52
CA GLU A 587 24.03 17.15 -5.84
C GLU A 587 24.73 18.00 -6.92
N THR A 588 25.84 17.46 -7.44
CA THR A 588 26.65 17.79 -8.65
C THR A 588 27.95 18.61 -8.45
N PRO A 589 28.95 18.42 -9.32
CA PRO A 589 29.61 17.20 -9.79
C PRO A 589 31.07 17.05 -9.28
N TYR A 590 31.61 15.83 -9.31
CA TYR A 590 33.00 15.44 -8.97
C TYR A 590 34.13 16.28 -9.61
N ARG A 591 34.94 17.02 -8.82
CA ARG A 591 36.30 17.48 -9.22
C ARG A 591 37.38 16.55 -8.67
N HIS A 592 38.05 15.88 -9.62
CA HIS A 592 39.40 15.32 -9.57
C HIS A 592 39.69 14.11 -8.68
N ASN A 593 40.19 13.10 -9.39
CA ASN A 593 40.85 11.86 -8.98
C ASN A 593 39.95 10.79 -8.34
N ALA A 594 39.90 9.66 -9.03
CA ALA A 594 39.34 8.43 -8.55
C ALA A 594 39.87 8.10 -7.14
N LYS A 595 38.97 7.55 -6.32
CA LYS A 595 39.12 7.24 -4.88
C LYS A 595 38.99 8.38 -3.85
N LEU A 596 38.72 9.64 -4.21
CA LEU A 596 38.73 10.73 -3.20
C LEU A 596 37.46 11.59 -3.01
N ASN A 597 36.32 11.28 -3.67
CA ASN A 597 35.06 12.07 -3.54
C ASN A 597 33.80 11.31 -3.05
N LEU A 598 33.86 9.98 -2.84
CA LEU A 598 32.91 9.30 -1.94
C LEU A 598 32.87 9.85 -0.49
N PRO A 599 33.98 10.38 0.08
CA PRO A 599 33.99 10.73 1.48
C PRO A 599 33.06 11.91 1.85
N TYR A 600 32.96 12.96 1.02
CA TYR A 600 32.14 14.15 1.34
C TYR A 600 30.63 13.93 1.32
N ARG A 601 30.14 13.03 0.46
CA ARG A 601 28.71 12.73 0.39
C ARG A 601 28.25 11.91 1.57
N ALA A 602 29.05 10.92 1.95
CA ALA A 602 28.82 10.14 3.17
C ALA A 602 28.94 11.03 4.41
N ALA A 603 29.90 11.97 4.44
CA ALA A 603 30.00 12.97 5.49
C ALA A 603 28.77 13.88 5.54
N ALA A 604 28.30 14.37 4.40
CA ALA A 604 27.12 15.23 4.32
C ALA A 604 25.83 14.54 4.77
N ALA A 605 25.62 13.31 4.30
CA ALA A 605 24.47 12.50 4.70
C ALA A 605 24.53 12.15 6.19
N LEU A 606 25.72 11.82 6.71
CA LEU A 606 25.93 11.60 8.13
C LEU A 606 25.66 12.88 8.93
N LEU A 607 26.22 14.02 8.54
CA LEU A 607 26.02 15.29 9.22
C LEU A 607 24.54 15.68 9.24
N ARG A 608 23.82 15.57 8.11
CA ARG A 608 22.35 15.77 8.09
C ARG A 608 21.63 14.81 9.03
N ALA A 609 21.97 13.52 8.99
CA ALA A 609 21.41 12.53 9.90
C ALA A 609 21.70 12.82 11.38
N LEU A 610 22.79 13.54 11.68
CA LEU A 610 23.18 13.97 13.03
C LEU A 610 22.55 15.31 13.46
N THR A 611 22.15 16.17 12.53
CA THR A 611 21.72 17.55 12.85
C THR A 611 20.24 17.81 12.61
N GLU A 612 19.64 17.19 11.59
CA GLU A 612 18.27 17.45 11.17
C GLU A 612 17.27 16.53 11.89
N GLU A 613 16.26 17.10 12.54
CA GLU A 613 15.21 16.32 13.22
C GLU A 613 14.36 15.48 12.26
N ASN A 614 14.29 15.90 10.99
CA ASN A 614 13.55 15.23 9.92
C ASN A 614 14.40 14.24 9.13
N ALA A 615 15.66 14.00 9.53
CA ALA A 615 16.49 12.97 8.93
C ALA A 615 16.32 11.63 9.66
N GLY A 616 16.44 10.52 8.92
CA GLY A 616 16.50 9.18 9.52
C GLY A 616 17.80 9.01 10.32
N PRO A 617 17.80 8.23 11.43
CA PRO A 617 19.02 8.02 12.21
C PRO A 617 20.06 7.22 11.41
N PRO A 618 21.36 7.35 11.73
CA PRO A 618 22.38 6.46 11.22
C PRO A 618 22.22 5.06 11.84
N TYR A 619 22.46 4.02 11.04
CA TYR A 619 22.47 2.64 11.49
C TYR A 619 23.89 2.09 11.46
N ALA A 620 24.20 1.09 12.27
CA ALA A 620 25.41 0.31 12.19
C ALA A 620 25.10 -1.04 11.55
N VAL A 621 25.97 -1.48 10.63
CA VAL A 621 25.88 -2.77 9.95
C VAL A 621 27.19 -3.51 10.10
N LYS A 622 27.09 -4.80 10.42
CA LYS A 622 28.25 -5.70 10.49
C LYS A 622 28.56 -6.29 9.12
N GLY A 623 29.79 -6.07 8.67
CA GLY A 623 30.36 -6.62 7.45
C GLY A 623 30.69 -8.13 7.56
N PRO A 624 30.97 -8.79 6.43
CA PRO A 624 31.34 -10.22 6.41
C PRO A 624 32.66 -10.53 7.14
N ASP A 625 33.55 -9.55 7.21
CA ASP A 625 34.84 -9.57 7.91
C ASP A 625 34.70 -9.30 9.42
N GLY A 626 33.48 -9.08 9.90
CA GLY A 626 33.17 -8.78 11.30
C GLY A 626 33.32 -7.31 11.68
N SER A 627 33.80 -6.44 10.76
CA SER A 627 33.91 -5.00 11.02
C SER A 627 32.54 -4.32 10.96
N PHE A 628 32.34 -3.27 11.75
CA PHE A 628 31.14 -2.44 11.67
C PHE A 628 31.37 -1.21 10.80
N ARG A 629 30.33 -0.82 10.08
CA ARG A 629 30.24 0.44 9.35
C ARG A 629 28.92 1.12 9.67
N LEU A 630 28.90 2.44 9.66
CA LEU A 630 27.63 3.17 9.67
C LEU A 630 27.00 3.09 8.28
N GLU A 631 25.69 2.99 8.20
CA GLU A 631 24.85 3.03 7.02
C GLU A 631 23.77 4.09 7.24
N ILE A 632 23.70 5.08 6.36
CA ILE A 632 22.66 6.11 6.35
C ILE A 632 21.64 5.75 5.27
N ILE A 633 20.36 5.82 5.63
CA ILE A 633 19.23 5.69 4.71
C ILE A 633 18.63 7.07 4.50
N GLU A 634 18.63 7.55 3.26
CA GLU A 634 18.24 8.91 2.92
C GLU A 634 17.22 8.95 1.78
N VAL A 635 16.18 9.78 1.94
CA VAL A 635 15.25 10.11 0.86
C VAL A 635 15.87 11.19 -0.01
N ARG A 636 15.92 11.00 -1.33
CA ARG A 636 16.39 12.00 -2.28
C ARG A 636 15.33 13.07 -2.51
N GLY A 637 15.15 13.95 -1.54
CA GLY A 637 14.11 14.97 -1.54
C GLY A 637 14.06 15.82 -2.82
N HIS A 638 15.21 16.22 -3.34
CA HIS A 638 15.27 16.99 -4.59
C HIS A 638 14.75 16.20 -5.81
N LEU A 639 15.05 14.91 -5.91
CA LEU A 639 14.52 14.06 -6.98
C LEU A 639 13.01 13.83 -6.84
N VAL A 640 12.54 13.59 -5.61
CA VAL A 640 11.11 13.48 -5.30
C VAL A 640 10.39 14.76 -5.72
N GLU A 641 10.91 15.92 -5.33
CA GLU A 641 10.33 17.22 -5.66
C GLU A 641 10.33 17.49 -7.16
N LEU A 642 11.41 17.18 -7.88
CA LEU A 642 11.42 17.29 -9.33
C LEU A 642 10.32 16.45 -9.98
N LEU A 643 10.16 15.19 -9.55
CA LEU A 643 9.14 14.27 -10.08
C LEU A 643 7.71 14.71 -9.73
N ARG A 644 7.51 15.44 -8.62
CA ARG A 644 6.20 16.04 -8.28
C ARG A 644 5.70 17.03 -9.32
N HIS A 645 6.60 17.64 -10.10
CA HIS A 645 6.24 18.59 -11.15
C HIS A 645 6.22 17.96 -12.55
N LYS A 646 6.42 16.64 -12.68
CA LYS A 646 6.43 15.92 -13.96
C LYS A 646 5.19 15.06 -14.13
N THR A 647 4.85 14.77 -15.38
CA THR A 647 3.98 13.64 -15.70
C THR A 647 4.79 12.37 -15.56
N LEU A 648 4.47 11.54 -14.56
CA LEU A 648 5.22 10.32 -14.25
C LEU A 648 4.35 9.10 -14.59
N VAL A 649 4.87 8.18 -15.37
CA VAL A 649 4.24 6.89 -15.66
C VAL A 649 5.16 5.76 -15.22
N VAL A 650 4.76 4.97 -14.24
CA VAL A 650 5.48 3.78 -13.78
C VAL A 650 4.83 2.55 -14.41
N LEU A 651 5.61 1.72 -15.09
CA LEU A 651 5.16 0.49 -15.76
C LEU A 651 5.44 -0.76 -14.93
N ASP A 652 5.98 -0.60 -13.73
CA ASP A 652 6.18 -1.71 -12.81
C ASP A 652 4.83 -2.32 -12.41
N SER A 653 4.82 -3.66 -12.34
CA SER A 653 3.60 -4.43 -12.11
C SER A 653 3.24 -4.55 -10.63
N THR A 654 4.14 -4.13 -9.73
CA THR A 654 3.96 -4.18 -8.28
C THR A 654 4.30 -2.82 -7.67
N VAL A 655 3.36 -2.16 -7.01
CA VAL A 655 3.58 -0.82 -6.44
C VAL A 655 3.87 -0.89 -4.94
N PRO A 656 5.08 -0.51 -4.48
CA PRO A 656 5.38 -0.50 -3.06
C PRO A 656 4.57 0.59 -2.34
N PRO A 657 4.03 0.31 -1.14
CA PRO A 657 3.25 1.30 -0.38
C PRO A 657 4.05 2.57 -0.07
N GLN A 658 5.37 2.44 0.08
CA GLN A 658 6.29 3.57 0.24
C GLN A 658 6.23 4.57 -0.92
N LEU A 659 5.94 4.12 -2.14
CA LEU A 659 5.80 5.03 -3.28
C LEU A 659 4.54 5.90 -3.15
N LYS A 660 3.43 5.35 -2.61
CA LYS A 660 2.22 6.11 -2.26
C LYS A 660 2.44 7.07 -1.08
N MET A 661 3.40 6.79 -0.20
CA MET A 661 3.80 7.76 0.84
C MET A 661 4.50 8.98 0.22
N LEU A 662 5.38 8.78 -0.77
CA LEU A 662 6.09 9.87 -1.45
C LEU A 662 5.19 10.67 -2.40
N PHE A 663 4.25 9.98 -3.06
CA PHE A 663 3.27 10.55 -4.00
C PHE A 663 1.85 10.12 -3.61
N PRO A 664 1.20 10.79 -2.65
CA PRO A 664 -0.17 10.46 -2.23
C PRO A 664 -1.20 10.58 -3.37
N GLU A 665 -0.91 11.38 -4.39
CA GLU A 665 -1.73 11.57 -5.59
C GLU A 665 -1.55 10.50 -6.66
N LEU A 666 -0.70 9.49 -6.42
CA LEU A 666 -0.38 8.43 -7.36
C LEU A 666 -1.62 7.63 -7.76
N GLN A 667 -2.01 7.73 -9.02
CA GLN A 667 -3.15 7.03 -9.60
C GLN A 667 -2.73 5.62 -10.03
N GLU A 668 -3.48 4.61 -9.60
CA GLU A 668 -3.24 3.22 -10.00
C GLU A 668 -4.25 2.81 -11.08
N GLN A 669 -3.73 2.39 -12.24
CA GLN A 669 -4.50 1.88 -13.37
C GLN A 669 -4.24 0.40 -13.50
N HIS A 670 -5.23 -0.41 -13.12
CA HIS A 670 -5.09 -1.85 -13.07
C HIS A 670 -5.78 -2.53 -14.26
N TYR A 671 -5.09 -3.45 -14.95
CA TYR A 671 -5.63 -4.25 -16.05
C TYR A 671 -5.34 -5.75 -15.84
N ALA A 672 -6.31 -6.49 -15.29
CA ALA A 672 -6.16 -7.93 -15.13
C ALA A 672 -6.49 -8.66 -16.43
N VAL A 673 -5.67 -9.65 -16.75
CA VAL A 673 -5.83 -10.55 -17.89
C VAL A 673 -5.80 -11.99 -17.38
N PRO A 674 -6.66 -12.90 -17.90
CA PRO A 674 -6.66 -14.31 -17.55
C PRO A 674 -5.26 -14.93 -17.75
N GLN A 675 -4.87 -15.81 -16.84
CA GLN A 675 -3.57 -16.50 -16.90
C GLN A 675 -3.84 -18.00 -17.04
N HIS A 676 -3.25 -18.65 -18.04
CA HIS A 676 -3.38 -20.08 -18.22
C HIS A 676 -2.38 -20.83 -17.32
N GLN A 677 -2.70 -20.91 -16.04
CA GLN A 677 -1.83 -21.45 -15.00
C GLN A 677 -2.60 -22.15 -13.89
N TRP A 678 -1.88 -22.99 -13.15
CA TRP A 678 -2.38 -23.72 -11.99
C TRP A 678 -1.42 -23.54 -10.82
N ILE A 679 -1.89 -22.95 -9.72
CA ILE A 679 -1.07 -22.65 -8.55
C ILE A 679 -1.40 -23.59 -7.39
N THR A 680 -0.41 -24.38 -7.00
CA THR A 680 -0.41 -25.20 -5.79
C THR A 680 0.44 -24.51 -4.71
N GLN A 681 -0.12 -24.29 -3.52
CA GLN A 681 0.61 -23.75 -2.37
C GLN A 681 0.58 -24.69 -1.18
N ILE A 682 1.70 -24.82 -0.47
CA ILE A 682 1.75 -25.61 0.76
C ILE A 682 1.19 -24.84 1.96
N THR A 683 0.63 -25.53 2.94
CA THR A 683 0.09 -24.92 4.18
C THR A 683 0.89 -25.29 5.44
N GLY A 684 1.70 -26.34 5.36
CA GLY A 684 2.30 -26.97 6.54
C GLY A 684 3.65 -26.42 7.02
N ALA A 685 4.34 -25.56 6.25
CA ALA A 685 5.69 -25.12 6.60
C ALA A 685 6.08 -23.76 6.04
N LEU A 686 6.81 -22.98 6.84
CA LEU A 686 7.52 -21.77 6.44
C LEU A 686 9.00 -22.13 6.28
N TYR A 687 9.43 -22.55 5.09
CA TYR A 687 10.85 -22.90 4.87
C TYR A 687 11.70 -21.62 4.83
N SER A 688 12.34 -21.28 5.95
CA SER A 688 13.29 -20.17 6.00
C SER A 688 14.63 -20.56 5.38
N LYS A 689 15.49 -19.55 5.12
CA LYS A 689 16.89 -19.80 4.76
C LYS A 689 17.59 -20.72 5.78
N GLY A 690 17.30 -20.56 7.07
CA GLY A 690 17.86 -21.41 8.13
C GLY A 690 17.41 -22.87 8.03
N ASP A 691 16.18 -23.11 7.59
CA ASP A 691 15.63 -24.47 7.48
C ASP A 691 16.23 -25.26 6.32
N LEU A 692 16.63 -24.58 5.25
CA LEU A 692 17.31 -25.18 4.10
C LEU A 692 18.73 -25.69 4.43
N TYR A 693 19.34 -25.26 5.54
CA TYR A 693 20.60 -25.84 6.02
C TYR A 693 20.43 -27.22 6.69
N LYS A 694 19.19 -27.62 7.02
CA LYS A 694 18.91 -28.95 7.60
C LYS A 694 18.80 -30.00 6.49
N ALA A 695 19.63 -31.04 6.55
CA ALA A 695 19.66 -32.10 5.53
C ALA A 695 18.30 -32.78 5.30
N THR A 696 17.54 -33.01 6.38
CA THR A 696 16.19 -33.60 6.31
C THR A 696 15.20 -32.70 5.57
N THR A 697 15.25 -31.39 5.81
CA THR A 697 14.44 -30.40 5.09
C THR A 697 14.80 -30.38 3.60
N ARG A 698 16.10 -30.37 3.26
CA ARG A 698 16.56 -30.43 1.87
C ARG A 698 16.05 -31.66 1.15
N ALA A 699 16.23 -32.84 1.72
CA ALA A 699 15.77 -34.09 1.12
C ALA A 699 14.25 -34.09 0.85
N ASN A 700 13.46 -33.54 1.77
CA ASN A 700 12.02 -33.44 1.60
C ASN A 700 11.60 -32.43 0.51
N ILE A 701 12.27 -31.28 0.44
CA ILE A 701 12.03 -30.26 -0.60
C ILE A 701 12.45 -30.80 -1.97
N SER A 702 13.65 -31.40 -2.08
CA SER A 702 14.13 -32.04 -3.32
C SER A 702 13.14 -33.11 -3.82
N ARG A 703 12.62 -33.96 -2.92
CA ARG A 703 11.60 -34.96 -3.28
C ARG A 703 10.32 -34.31 -3.79
N ALA A 704 9.84 -33.26 -3.12
CA ALA A 704 8.64 -32.54 -3.55
C ALA A 704 8.82 -31.84 -4.91
N ILE A 705 9.96 -31.21 -5.16
CA ILE A 705 10.25 -30.54 -6.45
C ILE A 705 10.33 -31.57 -7.57
N ARG A 706 11.03 -32.69 -7.39
CA ARG A 706 11.11 -33.76 -8.39
C ARG A 706 9.75 -34.39 -8.70
N ALA A 707 8.96 -34.67 -7.65
CA ALA A 707 7.61 -35.18 -7.81
C ALA A 707 6.72 -34.16 -8.55
N PHE A 708 6.88 -32.87 -8.26
CA PHE A 708 6.12 -31.80 -8.91
C PHE A 708 6.49 -31.61 -10.39
N ALA A 709 7.79 -31.53 -10.71
CA ALA A 709 8.28 -31.27 -12.08
C ALA A 709 7.91 -32.39 -13.07
N GLY A 710 7.72 -33.63 -12.60
CA GLY A 710 7.40 -34.77 -13.46
C GLY A 710 8.52 -35.13 -14.45
N ASN A 711 8.27 -36.10 -15.32
CA ASN A 711 9.24 -36.53 -16.34
C ASN A 711 9.03 -35.75 -17.65
N GLY A 712 10.00 -34.91 -18.03
CA GLY A 712 10.10 -34.33 -19.38
C GLY A 712 9.62 -32.87 -19.56
N GLU A 713 9.24 -32.18 -18.49
CA GLU A 713 8.84 -30.75 -18.54
C GLU A 713 10.08 -29.82 -18.51
N LYS A 714 9.97 -28.65 -19.17
CA LYS A 714 10.92 -27.55 -18.98
C LYS A 714 10.62 -26.87 -17.65
N HIS A 715 11.48 -27.12 -16.66
CA HIS A 715 11.25 -26.72 -15.27
C HIS A 715 12.22 -25.63 -14.82
N LEU A 716 11.75 -24.71 -13.97
CA LEU A 716 12.60 -23.77 -13.24
C LEU A 716 12.33 -23.86 -11.73
N THR A 717 13.40 -23.96 -10.97
CA THR A 717 13.36 -23.78 -9.52
C THR A 717 13.99 -22.45 -9.14
N VAL A 718 13.29 -21.63 -8.37
CA VAL A 718 13.83 -20.40 -7.79
C VAL A 718 14.17 -20.64 -6.33
N VAL A 719 15.44 -20.46 -5.97
CA VAL A 719 15.97 -20.71 -4.63
C VAL A 719 16.65 -19.47 -4.03
N PRO A 720 16.92 -19.44 -2.72
CA PRO A 720 17.74 -18.37 -2.15
C PRO A 720 19.20 -18.45 -2.61
N LEU A 721 19.78 -17.27 -2.89
CA LEU A 721 21.09 -16.96 -3.52
C LEU A 721 22.37 -17.66 -2.99
N ARG A 722 22.27 -18.58 -2.03
CA ARG A 722 23.43 -19.29 -1.43
C ARG A 722 23.26 -20.83 -1.38
N PHE A 723 22.21 -21.39 -1.98
CA PHE A 723 21.91 -22.82 -1.87
C PHE A 723 22.27 -23.66 -3.11
N GLU A 724 22.95 -23.09 -4.10
CA GLU A 724 23.22 -23.79 -5.37
C GLU A 724 24.58 -24.51 -5.44
N GLU A 725 25.46 -24.34 -4.45
CA GLU A 725 26.84 -24.87 -4.53
C GLU A 725 27.20 -25.79 -3.35
N GLY A 726 27.85 -26.93 -3.66
CA GLY A 726 28.44 -27.86 -2.68
C GLY A 726 27.53 -29.00 -2.20
N GLU A 727 27.96 -29.72 -1.15
CA GLU A 727 27.22 -30.84 -0.53
C GLU A 727 25.86 -30.43 0.09
N GLU A 728 25.60 -29.12 0.18
CA GLU A 728 24.37 -28.54 0.73
C GLU A 728 23.35 -28.15 -0.35
N ALA A 729 23.61 -28.44 -1.63
CA ALA A 729 22.71 -28.13 -2.73
C ALA A 729 21.40 -28.93 -2.68
N LEU A 730 20.33 -28.35 -3.22
CA LEU A 730 19.09 -29.09 -3.48
C LEU A 730 19.31 -30.07 -4.63
N GLU A 731 18.76 -31.27 -4.50
CA GLU A 731 18.83 -32.25 -5.57
C GLU A 731 17.64 -32.07 -6.52
N LEU A 732 17.90 -31.41 -7.65
CA LEU A 732 16.87 -30.96 -8.59
C LEU A 732 16.68 -31.96 -9.76
N PRO A 733 15.61 -31.83 -10.56
CA PRO A 733 15.41 -32.66 -11.76
C PRO A 733 16.49 -32.40 -12.82
N GLU A 734 16.91 -33.44 -13.56
CA GLU A 734 17.96 -33.32 -14.59
C GLU A 734 17.63 -32.33 -15.73
N SER A 735 16.34 -32.13 -16.04
CA SER A 735 15.86 -31.17 -17.05
C SER A 735 15.55 -29.78 -16.48
N GLY A 736 15.85 -29.53 -15.19
CA GLY A 736 15.52 -28.30 -14.49
C GLY A 736 16.60 -27.22 -14.59
N GLN A 737 16.17 -25.96 -14.71
CA GLN A 737 17.01 -24.78 -14.51
C GLN A 737 16.88 -24.29 -13.07
N VAL A 738 17.91 -23.60 -12.57
CA VAL A 738 17.88 -22.98 -11.23
C VAL A 738 18.17 -21.49 -11.38
N GLU A 739 17.44 -20.70 -10.61
CA GLU A 739 17.66 -19.26 -10.51
C GLU A 739 17.55 -18.80 -9.06
N HIS A 740 18.04 -17.59 -8.83
CA HIS A 740 17.97 -16.97 -7.53
C HIS A 740 16.90 -15.88 -7.43
N TRP A 741 16.36 -15.71 -6.22
CA TRP A 741 15.56 -14.54 -5.89
C TRP A 741 16.31 -13.24 -6.26
N GLY A 742 15.67 -12.36 -7.03
CA GLY A 742 16.24 -11.11 -7.53
C GLY A 742 16.83 -11.17 -8.95
N LEU A 743 17.34 -12.32 -9.41
CA LEU A 743 17.95 -12.46 -10.76
C LEU A 743 16.92 -12.74 -11.87
N HIS A 744 15.73 -13.21 -11.51
CA HIS A 744 14.65 -13.51 -12.45
C HIS A 744 13.94 -12.25 -13.00
N ARG A 745 14.29 -11.05 -12.52
CA ARG A 745 13.65 -9.79 -12.93
C ARG A 745 14.11 -9.33 -14.32
N ALA A 746 13.23 -8.63 -15.04
CA ALA A 746 13.52 -8.00 -16.33
C ALA A 746 14.04 -8.91 -17.46
N THR A 747 13.78 -10.23 -17.43
CA THR A 747 14.11 -11.14 -18.54
C THR A 747 12.88 -11.86 -19.11
N ASN A 748 12.97 -12.28 -20.38
CA ASN A 748 11.99 -13.15 -21.05
C ASN A 748 12.47 -14.60 -21.18
N ARG A 749 13.59 -14.96 -20.51
CA ARG A 749 14.24 -16.28 -20.62
C ARG A 749 13.33 -17.44 -20.22
N PHE A 750 12.30 -17.17 -19.41
CA PHE A 750 11.44 -18.19 -18.79
C PHE A 750 10.02 -18.27 -19.38
N ALA A 751 9.73 -17.52 -20.45
CA ALA A 751 8.38 -17.39 -21.03
C ALA A 751 7.81 -18.69 -21.66
N GLY A 752 8.61 -19.75 -21.76
CA GLY A 752 8.24 -21.03 -22.37
C GLY A 752 8.44 -22.24 -21.45
N LEU A 753 8.57 -22.01 -20.14
CA LEU A 753 8.65 -23.09 -19.17
C LEU A 753 7.25 -23.62 -18.84
N ASP A 754 7.17 -24.91 -18.51
CA ASP A 754 5.92 -25.60 -18.19
C ASP A 754 5.64 -25.63 -16.69
N SER A 755 6.69 -25.60 -15.88
CA SER A 755 6.55 -25.59 -14.42
C SER A 755 7.58 -24.72 -13.69
N LEU A 756 7.15 -24.18 -12.55
CA LEU A 756 7.92 -23.29 -11.67
C LEU A 756 7.78 -23.73 -10.22
N ALA A 757 8.89 -23.94 -9.53
CA ALA A 757 8.92 -24.14 -8.09
C ALA A 757 9.58 -22.94 -7.38
N LEU A 758 8.86 -22.32 -6.45
CA LEU A 758 9.34 -21.20 -5.63
C LEU A 758 9.69 -21.71 -4.24
N VAL A 759 10.98 -21.68 -3.89
CA VAL A 759 11.49 -22.24 -2.63
C VAL A 759 11.74 -21.16 -1.59
N GLY A 760 11.03 -21.31 -0.47
CA GLY A 760 11.29 -20.59 0.77
C GLY A 760 10.61 -19.24 0.90
N HIS A 761 10.73 -18.66 2.10
CA HIS A 761 10.24 -17.32 2.41
C HIS A 761 11.31 -16.27 2.09
N HIS A 762 11.15 -15.56 0.98
CA HIS A 762 12.05 -14.47 0.59
C HIS A 762 11.48 -13.12 1.02
N LEU A 763 12.11 -12.52 2.03
CA LEU A 763 11.82 -11.18 2.54
C LEU A 763 13.16 -10.47 2.75
N ARG A 764 13.24 -9.18 2.42
CA ARG A 764 14.38 -8.36 2.82
C ARG A 764 14.51 -8.33 4.36
N PRO A 765 15.72 -8.07 4.90
CA PRO A 765 15.90 -7.92 6.34
C PRO A 765 14.87 -6.93 6.92
N LEU A 766 14.16 -7.35 7.97
CA LEU A 766 13.02 -6.60 8.54
C LEU A 766 13.45 -5.23 9.06
N ASP A 767 14.58 -5.19 9.75
CA ASP A 767 15.28 -4.00 10.22
C ASP A 767 15.58 -3.01 9.08
N ARG A 768 15.87 -3.50 7.87
CA ARG A 768 16.04 -2.64 6.68
C ARG A 768 14.71 -2.04 6.23
N ILE A 769 13.63 -2.82 6.21
CA ILE A 769 12.28 -2.32 5.86
C ILE A 769 11.83 -1.26 6.89
N GLU A 770 12.04 -1.52 8.18
CA GLU A 770 11.75 -0.58 9.27
C GLU A 770 12.54 0.73 9.10
N ALA A 771 13.84 0.63 8.84
CA ALA A 771 14.71 1.78 8.65
C ALA A 771 14.32 2.62 7.42
N GLU A 772 13.92 1.97 6.32
CA GLU A 772 13.39 2.61 5.12
C GLU A 772 12.10 3.38 5.38
N VAL A 773 11.13 2.77 6.06
CA VAL A 773 9.86 3.43 6.44
C VAL A 773 10.10 4.59 7.41
N LYS A 774 11.01 4.41 8.38
CA LYS A 774 11.36 5.47 9.32
C LYS A 774 11.98 6.68 8.62
N ALA A 775 12.91 6.45 7.67
CA ALA A 775 13.49 7.52 6.87
C ALA A 775 12.43 8.29 6.06
N LEU A 776 11.44 7.59 5.51
CA LEU A 776 10.33 8.21 4.77
C LEU A 776 9.43 9.06 5.67
N LYS A 777 9.05 8.56 6.85
CA LYS A 777 8.23 9.33 7.81
C LYS A 777 8.93 10.60 8.28
N ALA A 778 10.23 10.48 8.59
CA ALA A 778 11.06 11.62 8.96
C ALA A 778 11.10 12.67 7.84
N PHE A 779 11.33 12.24 6.60
CA PHE A 779 11.32 13.13 5.42
C PHE A 779 9.97 13.84 5.22
N LEU A 780 8.85 13.18 5.51
CA LEU A 780 7.51 13.75 5.39
C LEU A 780 7.12 14.69 6.56
N GLY A 781 7.99 14.82 7.57
CA GLY A 781 7.69 15.61 8.77
C GLY A 781 6.55 15.03 9.60
N GLU A 782 6.26 13.73 9.45
CA GLU A 782 5.35 13.04 10.35
C GLU A 782 6.04 13.00 11.73
N GLU A 783 5.38 13.56 12.76
CA GLU A 783 5.91 13.50 14.13
C GLU A 783 6.30 12.04 14.41
N GLN A 784 7.57 11.82 14.75
CA GLN A 784 7.95 10.60 15.42
C GLN A 784 7.22 10.65 16.75
N GLY A 785 5.98 10.16 16.78
CA GLY A 785 5.28 9.88 18.02
C GLY A 785 6.30 9.17 18.87
N VAL A 786 6.64 9.80 20.01
CA VAL A 786 7.63 9.32 20.98
C VAL A 786 7.57 7.82 20.94
N ALA A 787 8.68 7.16 20.60
CA ALA A 787 8.77 5.70 20.66
C ALA A 787 8.14 5.31 21.99
N GLN A 788 6.88 4.87 21.91
CA GLN A 788 6.14 4.50 23.08
C GLN A 788 6.73 3.13 23.34
N ASP A 789 7.80 3.11 24.14
CA ASP A 789 8.35 1.91 24.76
C ASP A 789 7.28 1.13 25.54
N SER A 790 6.06 1.66 25.64
CA SER A 790 4.86 0.84 25.82
C SER A 790 4.58 0.03 24.56
N VAL A 791 5.14 -1.18 24.52
CA VAL A 791 4.64 -2.38 23.81
C VAL A 791 3.24 -2.15 23.23
N GLN A 792 3.14 -1.63 22.01
CA GLN A 792 1.86 -1.67 21.31
C GLN A 792 1.56 -3.16 21.10
N PRO A 793 0.38 -3.65 21.49
CA PRO A 793 0.06 -5.06 21.37
C PRO A 793 0.17 -5.44 19.88
N ARG A 794 1.04 -6.40 19.56
CA ARG A 794 1.05 -7.02 18.24
C ARG A 794 -0.37 -7.48 17.94
N TYR A 795 -1.03 -6.87 16.97
CA TYR A 795 -2.35 -7.29 16.57
C TYR A 795 -2.23 -8.48 15.61
N GLN A 796 -3.23 -9.36 15.64
CA GLN A 796 -3.29 -10.47 14.71
C GLN A 796 -4.16 -10.09 13.52
N LYS A 797 -3.70 -10.39 12.31
CA LYS A 797 -4.46 -10.26 11.07
C LYS A 797 -4.64 -11.64 10.46
N LEU A 798 -5.89 -12.01 10.19
CA LEU A 798 -6.19 -13.20 9.40
C LEU A 798 -5.81 -12.94 7.94
N ARG A 799 -4.94 -13.77 7.38
CA ARG A 799 -4.58 -13.72 5.96
C ARG A 799 -5.17 -14.91 5.24
N LEU A 800 -5.88 -14.67 4.15
CA LEU A 800 -6.52 -15.72 3.36
C LEU A 800 -5.58 -16.18 2.24
N TYR A 801 -5.62 -17.48 1.93
CA TYR A 801 -4.91 -18.04 0.77
C TYR A 801 -5.62 -17.73 -0.55
N ASN A 802 -6.76 -17.04 -0.54
CA ASN A 802 -7.60 -16.86 -1.74
C ASN A 802 -7.90 -18.18 -2.50
N HIS A 803 -7.90 -19.28 -1.75
CA HIS A 803 -8.37 -20.60 -2.16
C HIS A 803 -9.77 -20.80 -1.56
N LEU A 804 -10.68 -21.41 -2.32
CA LEU A 804 -12.00 -21.83 -1.85
C LEU A 804 -12.06 -23.35 -1.88
N ASP A 805 -12.35 -23.96 -0.74
CA ASP A 805 -12.57 -25.41 -0.68
C ASP A 805 -13.89 -25.82 -1.36
N ARG A 806 -14.16 -27.13 -1.40
CA ARG A 806 -15.40 -27.69 -1.98
C ARG A 806 -16.68 -27.17 -1.31
N THR A 807 -16.57 -26.56 -0.14
CA THR A 807 -17.68 -25.96 0.62
C THR A 807 -17.77 -24.44 0.46
N GLY A 808 -16.92 -23.84 -0.39
CA GLY A 808 -16.84 -22.40 -0.60
C GLY A 808 -16.21 -21.63 0.55
N ARG A 809 -15.54 -22.31 1.48
CA ARG A 809 -14.82 -21.67 2.60
C ARG A 809 -13.39 -21.35 2.18
N SER A 810 -12.91 -20.19 2.62
CA SER A 810 -11.52 -19.82 2.40
C SER A 810 -10.65 -20.32 3.54
N ALA A 811 -9.46 -20.81 3.20
CA ALA A 811 -8.43 -21.11 4.19
C ALA A 811 -7.67 -19.82 4.53
N GLY A 812 -7.24 -19.69 5.78
CA GLY A 812 -6.44 -18.56 6.21
C GLY A 812 -5.53 -18.88 7.39
N LEU A 813 -4.61 -17.96 7.64
CA LEU A 813 -3.59 -18.06 8.66
C LEU A 813 -3.58 -16.78 9.48
N TRP A 814 -3.72 -16.93 10.79
CA TRP A 814 -3.55 -15.81 11.73
C TRP A 814 -2.07 -15.47 11.83
N ARG A 815 -1.72 -14.22 11.55
CA ARG A 815 -0.35 -13.72 11.62
C ARG A 815 -0.26 -12.56 12.58
N GLN A 816 0.79 -12.56 13.39
CA GLN A 816 1.19 -11.36 14.12
C GLN A 816 1.64 -10.33 13.10
N CYS A 817 1.08 -9.12 13.21
CA CYS A 817 1.51 -7.99 12.41
C CYS A 817 2.49 -7.12 13.18
N HIS A 818 3.36 -6.46 12.43
CA HIS A 818 4.15 -5.35 12.93
C HIS A 818 3.21 -4.25 13.45
N SER A 819 3.56 -3.60 14.56
CA SER A 819 2.74 -2.58 15.21
C SER A 819 2.55 -1.35 14.31
N ASP A 820 3.60 -0.93 13.61
CA ASP A 820 3.52 0.12 12.59
C ASP A 820 2.85 -0.40 11.31
N PRO A 821 1.67 0.12 10.92
CA PRO A 821 0.95 -0.31 9.72
C PRO A 821 1.71 -0.06 8.42
N ALA A 822 2.55 0.97 8.34
CA ALA A 822 3.32 1.29 7.14
C ALA A 822 4.44 0.25 6.94
N VAL A 823 5.12 -0.15 8.01
CA VAL A 823 6.08 -1.26 8.01
C VAL A 823 5.38 -2.57 7.65
N GLN A 824 4.22 -2.83 8.26
CA GLN A 824 3.45 -4.05 7.97
C GLN A 824 3.04 -4.14 6.49
N ALA A 825 2.58 -3.04 5.89
CA ALA A 825 2.25 -2.99 4.46
C ALA A 825 3.49 -3.21 3.59
N ALA A 826 4.64 -2.64 3.97
CA ALA A 826 5.90 -2.85 3.26
C ALA A 826 6.36 -4.31 3.30
N ILE A 827 6.25 -5.00 4.45
CA ILE A 827 6.54 -6.43 4.59
C ILE A 827 5.64 -7.26 3.66
N GLU A 828 4.34 -6.99 3.68
CA GLU A 828 3.35 -7.70 2.84
C GLU A 828 3.65 -7.54 1.36
N HIS A 829 3.98 -6.31 0.94
CA HIS A 829 4.35 -6.01 -0.42
C HIS A 829 5.66 -6.69 -0.84
N ASP A 830 6.71 -6.62 -0.01
CA ASP A 830 8.03 -7.16 -0.31
C ASP A 830 7.99 -8.68 -0.56
N TYR A 831 7.21 -9.41 0.24
CA TYR A 831 7.00 -10.84 0.05
C TYR A 831 6.16 -11.14 -1.20
N ALA A 832 4.99 -10.50 -1.34
CA ALA A 832 4.05 -10.81 -2.42
C ALA A 832 4.60 -10.42 -3.81
N SER A 833 5.26 -9.26 -3.91
CA SER A 833 5.81 -8.76 -5.17
C SER A 833 6.82 -9.72 -5.78
N HIS A 834 7.74 -10.28 -4.99
CA HIS A 834 8.72 -11.25 -5.48
C HIS A 834 8.07 -12.50 -6.07
N ILE A 835 7.02 -13.03 -5.43
CA ILE A 835 6.30 -14.21 -5.92
C ILE A 835 5.53 -13.88 -7.20
N ILE A 836 4.76 -12.80 -7.21
CA ILE A 836 3.96 -12.37 -8.37
C ILE A 836 4.88 -12.08 -9.57
N GLN A 837 6.02 -11.44 -9.33
CA GLN A 837 6.98 -11.16 -10.39
C GLN A 837 7.64 -12.43 -10.94
N ALA A 838 7.98 -13.41 -10.09
CA ALA A 838 8.54 -14.68 -10.53
C ALA A 838 7.53 -15.48 -11.37
N ILE A 839 6.29 -15.63 -10.90
CA ILE A 839 5.20 -16.26 -11.65
C ILE A 839 4.99 -15.56 -12.99
N GLY A 840 4.98 -14.23 -12.99
CA GLY A 840 4.80 -13.42 -14.19
C GLY A 840 5.82 -13.69 -15.30
N ARG A 841 7.02 -14.20 -15.00
CA ARG A 841 8.05 -14.49 -16.01
C ARG A 841 7.73 -15.70 -16.89
N LEU A 842 6.80 -16.55 -16.46
CA LEU A 842 6.25 -17.63 -17.28
C LEU A 842 5.38 -17.10 -18.43
N ARG A 843 4.98 -15.82 -18.40
CA ARG A 843 4.12 -15.20 -19.42
C ARG A 843 2.83 -16.00 -19.67
N THR A 844 2.22 -16.50 -18.61
CA THR A 844 1.03 -17.38 -18.64
C THR A 844 -0.21 -16.75 -19.27
N ALA A 845 -0.27 -15.41 -19.36
CA ALA A 845 -1.29 -14.70 -20.13
C ALA A 845 -1.15 -14.84 -21.66
N LEU A 846 0.05 -15.19 -22.16
CA LEU A 846 0.34 -15.42 -23.57
C LEU A 846 0.38 -16.93 -23.91
N ARG A 847 0.21 -17.81 -22.92
CA ARG A 847 0.27 -19.26 -23.13
C ARG A 847 -0.98 -19.72 -23.86
N SER A 848 -0.79 -20.51 -24.92
CA SER A 848 -1.88 -21.08 -25.72
C SER A 848 -2.83 -21.90 -24.84
N GLU A 849 -4.14 -21.78 -25.07
CA GLU A 849 -5.16 -22.63 -24.43
C GLU A 849 -5.04 -24.10 -24.85
N GLN A 850 -4.34 -24.38 -25.96
CA GLN A 850 -4.06 -25.75 -26.42
C GLN A 850 -2.98 -26.48 -25.61
N LEU A 851 -2.14 -25.72 -24.89
CA LEU A 851 -1.13 -26.29 -24.00
C LEU A 851 -1.72 -26.46 -22.61
N PRO A 852 -1.29 -27.45 -21.80
CA PRO A 852 -1.72 -27.54 -20.41
C PRO A 852 -1.32 -26.27 -19.63
N PRO A 853 -2.08 -25.88 -18.58
CA PRO A 853 -1.75 -24.72 -17.76
C PRO A 853 -0.34 -24.83 -17.19
N ALA A 854 0.38 -23.71 -17.10
CA ALA A 854 1.68 -23.70 -16.45
C ALA A 854 1.52 -24.03 -14.96
N ARG A 855 2.30 -24.99 -14.46
CA ARG A 855 2.17 -25.50 -13.09
C ARG A 855 3.10 -24.71 -12.17
N ILE A 856 2.56 -24.12 -11.11
CA ILE A 856 3.33 -23.32 -10.15
C ILE A 856 3.21 -23.95 -8.77
N LEU A 857 4.35 -24.18 -8.12
CA LEU A 857 4.43 -24.66 -6.75
C LEU A 857 5.05 -23.59 -5.85
N ILE A 858 4.30 -23.16 -4.83
CA ILE A 858 4.78 -22.25 -3.79
C ILE A 858 5.10 -23.07 -2.53
N LEU A 859 6.40 -23.30 -2.27
CA LEU A 859 6.89 -23.99 -1.08
C LEU A 859 7.06 -23.03 0.09
N CYS A 860 5.98 -22.32 0.42
CA CYS A 860 5.87 -21.43 1.56
C CYS A 860 4.42 -21.37 2.03
N ASN A 861 4.17 -21.53 3.34
CA ASN A 861 2.84 -21.42 3.90
C ASN A 861 2.35 -20.00 4.15
N GLU A 862 3.11 -18.97 3.80
CA GLU A 862 2.65 -17.59 3.94
C GLU A 862 1.67 -17.25 2.80
N PRO A 863 0.40 -16.87 3.09
CA PRO A 863 -0.55 -16.48 2.05
C PRO A 863 -0.06 -15.27 1.27
N VAL A 864 -0.20 -15.32 -0.06
CA VAL A 864 0.20 -14.24 -0.98
C VAL A 864 -1.03 -13.39 -1.31
N GLY A 865 -0.98 -12.10 -1.01
CA GLY A 865 -2.06 -11.16 -1.33
C GLY A 865 -2.34 -11.13 -2.84
N ASP A 866 -3.62 -11.03 -3.21
CA ASP A 866 -4.11 -10.90 -4.59
C ASP A 866 -3.74 -12.05 -5.55
N LEU A 867 -3.21 -13.16 -5.04
CA LEU A 867 -2.92 -14.35 -5.83
C LEU A 867 -4.02 -15.40 -5.64
N LYS A 868 -4.67 -15.84 -6.73
CA LYS A 868 -5.61 -16.96 -6.70
C LYS A 868 -4.83 -18.27 -6.53
N ILE A 869 -5.21 -19.07 -5.54
CA ILE A 869 -4.62 -20.39 -5.29
C ILE A 869 -5.62 -21.46 -5.69
N ASP A 870 -5.20 -22.35 -6.60
CA ASP A 870 -6.06 -23.42 -7.13
C ASP A 870 -6.03 -24.66 -6.23
N GLU A 871 -4.91 -24.92 -5.55
CA GLU A 871 -4.77 -26.08 -4.68
C GLU A 871 -3.95 -25.77 -3.42
N LEU A 872 -4.45 -26.21 -2.26
CA LEU A 872 -3.72 -26.21 -1.01
C LEU A 872 -3.31 -27.63 -0.60
N THR A 873 -2.04 -27.82 -0.26
CA THR A 873 -1.50 -29.13 0.09
C THR A 873 -0.42 -29.05 1.17
N THR A 874 0.28 -30.16 1.43
CA THR A 874 1.46 -30.22 2.30
C THR A 874 2.65 -30.79 1.54
N THR A 875 3.87 -30.45 1.95
CA THR A 875 5.09 -30.96 1.32
C THR A 875 5.14 -32.48 1.29
N GLY A 876 4.68 -33.14 2.37
CA GLY A 876 4.63 -34.59 2.46
C GLY A 876 3.67 -35.20 1.44
N LYS A 877 2.49 -34.61 1.21
CA LYS A 877 1.53 -35.08 0.21
C LYS A 877 2.09 -35.00 -1.20
N ILE A 878 2.74 -33.88 -1.56
CA ILE A 878 3.40 -33.72 -2.86
C ILE A 878 4.48 -34.79 -3.07
N ALA A 879 5.26 -35.07 -2.01
CA ALA A 879 6.40 -35.99 -2.08
C ALA A 879 6.00 -37.48 -2.16
N ILE A 880 4.78 -37.83 -1.73
CA ILE A 880 4.25 -39.21 -1.73
C ILE A 880 3.38 -39.47 -2.96
N ASN A 881 2.59 -38.48 -3.38
CA ASN A 881 1.68 -38.59 -4.51
C ASN A 881 1.94 -37.37 -5.42
N PRO A 882 2.79 -37.48 -6.45
CA PRO A 882 2.89 -36.41 -7.44
C PRO A 882 1.48 -36.19 -7.99
N ALA A 883 1.03 -34.93 -8.05
CA ALA A 883 -0.32 -34.59 -8.53
C ALA A 883 -0.65 -35.49 -9.72
N GLU A 884 -1.73 -36.29 -9.61
CA GLU A 884 -2.16 -37.20 -10.67
C GLU A 884 -2.06 -36.45 -11.98
N LYS A 885 -1.44 -37.05 -13.01
CA LYS A 885 -1.50 -36.51 -14.37
C LYS A 885 -2.98 -36.27 -14.66
N MET A 886 -3.45 -35.04 -14.51
CA MET A 886 -4.81 -34.67 -14.87
C MET A 886 -4.85 -34.83 -16.39
N ASN A 887 -5.35 -35.97 -16.83
CA ASN A 887 -5.78 -36.17 -18.19
C ASN A 887 -6.93 -35.18 -18.40
N PHE A 888 -6.61 -33.97 -18.84
CA PHE A 888 -7.59 -33.03 -19.34
C PHE A 888 -8.14 -33.61 -20.65
N SER A 889 -9.21 -34.41 -20.60
CA SER A 889 -10.09 -34.57 -21.75
C SER A 889 -11.02 -33.36 -21.79
N CYS A 890 -11.13 -32.74 -22.97
CA CYS A 890 -11.91 -31.53 -23.22
C CYS A 890 -13.43 -31.66 -23.01
N GLU A 891 -13.94 -32.74 -22.42
CA GLU A 891 -15.38 -33.04 -22.38
C GLU A 891 -16.13 -32.38 -21.19
N SER A 892 -15.43 -31.87 -20.18
CA SER A 892 -16.08 -31.30 -18.98
C SER A 892 -16.61 -29.86 -19.13
N TYR A 893 -16.44 -29.21 -20.29
CA TYR A 893 -16.97 -27.87 -20.55
C TYR A 893 -18.37 -27.85 -21.20
N GLU A 894 -18.88 -28.97 -21.74
CA GLU A 894 -20.20 -29.00 -22.41
C GLU A 894 -21.37 -29.45 -21.50
N GLU A 895 -21.13 -30.26 -20.46
CA GLU A 895 -22.21 -30.84 -19.65
C GLU A 895 -22.86 -29.89 -18.63
N SER A 896 -22.23 -28.76 -18.30
CA SER A 896 -22.85 -27.75 -17.42
C SER A 896 -23.92 -26.87 -18.10
N SER A 897 -24.06 -26.97 -19.42
CA SER A 897 -25.00 -26.16 -20.21
C SER A 897 -26.37 -26.82 -20.45
N LYS A 898 -26.59 -28.09 -20.05
CA LYS A 898 -27.78 -28.87 -20.45
C LYS A 898 -28.73 -29.36 -19.36
N ASN A 899 -28.46 -29.18 -18.06
CA ASN A 899 -29.41 -29.60 -17.02
C ASN A 899 -30.23 -28.44 -16.45
N GLN A 900 -31.11 -27.87 -17.29
CA GLN A 900 -32.37 -27.31 -16.81
C GLN A 900 -33.41 -28.43 -16.83
N GLY A 901 -33.53 -29.16 -15.72
CA GLY A 901 -34.49 -30.24 -15.56
C GLY A 901 -34.97 -30.33 -14.12
N VAL A 902 -36.19 -29.88 -13.89
CA VAL A 902 -36.96 -30.08 -12.65
C VAL A 902 -37.11 -31.58 -12.40
N VAL A 903 -36.66 -32.08 -11.24
CA VAL A 903 -37.06 -33.40 -10.73
C VAL A 903 -37.29 -33.34 -9.21
N HIS A 904 -38.50 -33.73 -8.82
CA HIS A 904 -38.99 -33.94 -7.46
C HIS A 904 -38.58 -35.31 -6.88
N GLY A 905 -38.50 -35.37 -5.54
CA GLY A 905 -38.64 -36.61 -4.74
C GLY A 905 -37.36 -37.45 -4.62
N GLU A 906 -37.07 -38.21 -3.57
CA GLU A 906 -37.69 -38.54 -2.29
C GLU A 906 -36.56 -39.03 -1.37
N THR A 907 -36.67 -38.78 -0.07
CA THR A 907 -35.83 -39.39 0.97
C THR A 907 -36.11 -40.88 1.14
N LYS A 908 -35.07 -41.70 1.36
CA LYS A 908 -35.11 -42.82 2.31
C LYS A 908 -33.70 -43.26 2.80
N PRO A 909 -33.59 -43.77 4.04
CA PRO A 909 -32.33 -44.04 4.75
C PRO A 909 -32.03 -45.55 4.90
N ASP A 910 -30.79 -45.88 5.25
CA ASP A 910 -30.31 -47.10 5.98
C ASP A 910 -28.81 -47.30 5.61
N LYS A 911 -27.89 -47.89 6.37
CA LYS A 911 -27.68 -48.31 7.78
C LYS A 911 -26.29 -49.01 7.78
N GLU A 912 -25.80 -49.33 8.99
CA GLU A 912 -24.67 -50.24 9.34
C GLU A 912 -23.29 -49.54 9.49
N ARG A 913 -22.78 -49.34 10.73
CA ARG A 913 -22.14 -50.30 11.69
C ARG A 913 -20.80 -50.82 11.15
N ASP A 914 -19.68 -50.93 11.86
CA ASP A 914 -19.20 -50.79 13.25
C ASP A 914 -17.69 -50.45 13.11
N SER A 915 -16.98 -49.74 13.98
CA SER A 915 -16.43 -50.24 15.25
C SER A 915 -15.33 -49.26 15.69
N GLU A 916 -15.35 -48.85 16.97
CA GLU A 916 -14.24 -48.17 17.65
C GLU A 916 -13.13 -49.18 18.01
N PRO A 917 -11.96 -48.72 18.51
CA PRO A 917 -11.88 -48.60 19.96
C PRO A 917 -11.22 -47.31 20.48
N GLU A 918 -11.82 -46.86 21.58
CA GLU A 918 -11.41 -45.91 22.60
C GLU A 918 -10.00 -46.08 23.25
N MET A 919 -9.54 -44.96 23.86
CA MET A 919 -8.74 -44.80 25.10
C MET A 919 -7.21 -44.98 25.03
N SER A 920 -6.34 -44.19 25.69
CA SER A 920 -6.50 -43.13 26.70
C SER A 920 -5.18 -42.34 26.92
N LEU A 921 -5.31 -41.03 27.16
CA LEU A 921 -4.71 -40.16 28.20
C LEU A 921 -3.24 -40.31 28.67
N LEU A 922 -2.55 -39.17 28.74
CA LEU A 922 -1.85 -38.54 29.90
C LEU A 922 -1.55 -37.07 29.47
N GLN A 923 -2.19 -36.01 30.01
CA GLN A 923 -1.97 -35.30 31.30
C GLN A 923 -0.49 -34.90 31.50
N GLU A 924 -0.06 -33.72 31.95
CA GLU A 924 -0.55 -32.45 32.53
C GLU A 924 0.63 -31.44 32.35
N GLU A 925 0.52 -30.12 32.34
CA GLU A 925 0.25 -29.24 33.48
C GLU A 925 -0.33 -27.89 33.01
N THR A 926 -1.55 -27.60 33.48
CA THR A 926 -2.17 -26.27 33.50
C THR A 926 -2.08 -25.72 34.92
N VAL A 927 -1.56 -24.50 35.09
CA VAL A 927 -1.74 -23.74 36.32
C VAL A 927 -2.99 -22.86 36.19
N ASP A 928 -3.84 -23.06 37.18
CA ASP A 928 -5.20 -22.59 37.40
C ASP A 928 -5.28 -21.07 37.68
N THR A 929 -6.35 -20.42 37.24
CA THR A 929 -6.95 -19.27 37.95
C THR A 929 -8.42 -19.13 37.53
N GLN A 930 -9.29 -19.69 38.38
CA GLN A 930 -10.74 -19.56 38.35
C GLN A 930 -11.19 -18.13 38.70
N VAL A 931 -12.17 -17.61 37.97
CA VAL A 931 -13.23 -16.75 38.53
C VAL A 931 -14.56 -17.31 38.06
N LYS A 932 -15.39 -17.72 39.03
CA LYS A 932 -16.77 -18.20 38.85
C LYS A 932 -17.72 -17.00 38.74
N ASP A 933 -18.71 -17.08 37.86
CA ASP A 933 -19.96 -16.34 38.02
C ASP A 933 -21.14 -17.26 37.64
N PRO A 934 -22.17 -17.46 38.49
CA PRO A 934 -23.26 -18.39 38.25
C PRO A 934 -24.58 -17.71 37.89
N PHE A 935 -25.51 -18.52 37.34
CA PHE A 935 -26.94 -18.27 37.10
C PHE A 935 -27.31 -17.46 35.86
N TRP A 936 -27.87 -18.14 34.85
CA TRP A 936 -29.23 -17.91 34.30
C TRP A 936 -29.61 -19.12 33.40
N GLU A 937 -30.21 -20.14 33.99
CA GLU A 937 -31.09 -21.10 33.30
C GLU A 937 -32.49 -21.01 33.92
N ASP A 938 -33.50 -21.39 33.12
CA ASP A 938 -34.95 -21.55 33.41
C ASP A 938 -35.94 -20.41 33.06
N LEU A 939 -36.41 -20.42 31.79
CA LEU A 939 -37.81 -20.45 31.25
C LEU A 939 -38.95 -19.53 31.84
N PRO A 940 -40.15 -19.37 31.23
CA PRO A 940 -40.61 -19.36 29.82
C PRO A 940 -41.62 -18.23 29.43
N ILE A 941 -41.83 -18.03 28.11
CA ILE A 941 -43.08 -17.71 27.34
C ILE A 941 -44.17 -16.81 27.97
N ALA A 942 -44.52 -15.67 27.32
CA ALA A 942 -45.87 -15.34 26.79
C ALA A 942 -46.21 -13.83 26.69
N TRP A 943 -46.46 -13.39 25.44
CA TRP A 943 -47.63 -12.60 24.98
C TRP A 943 -47.80 -11.07 25.22
N ALA A 944 -48.02 -10.43 24.06
CA ALA A 944 -49.13 -9.53 23.70
C ALA A 944 -49.13 -8.03 24.11
N LEU A 945 -49.08 -7.20 23.06
CA LEU A 945 -49.81 -5.93 22.80
C LEU A 945 -49.79 -4.82 23.87
N THR A 946 -49.15 -3.70 23.54
CA THR A 946 -49.81 -2.40 23.30
C THR A 946 -48.85 -1.39 22.68
#